data_AF-A0A3D9XL84-F1
#
_entry.id   AF-A0A3D9XL84-F1
#
_cell.length_a   1.000
_cell.length_b   1.000
_cell.length_c   1.000
_cell.angle_alpha   90.00
_cell.angle_beta   90.00
_cell.angle_gamma   90.00
#
_symmetry.space_group_name_H-M   'P 1'
#
loop_
_entity.id
_entity.type
_entity.pdbx_description
1 polymer ?
#
loop_
_entity_poly.entity_id
_entity_poly.type
_entity_poly.pdbx_seq_one_letter_code
_entity_poly.pdbx_strand_id
1 'polypeptide(L)'
;MASATKRIILSTGWVKIAEAKGREAMAMIDAYGAVQLAVADGEPPRGDVASGHSLNGSMMWPVKGAEIIWARGAGVAVSVTLLKVVPEFATLDSAALKVATASAQAVATAAAGAAATADAKAVTADNKATAADAKATEAQQVQARRDFARWYLTDYLHPDDMMAALEGDIAGQDEVRVSDAIQQMHDDMLLWSAQSGGRQSIAIYPCLRLAVCKEAFSETACQTLWDMDGATYGANRFSLRFDSTEFRIKNWQAVASVRTSGYWAHHGITYPVPEVFFRWEQSGGNAYLSSIEGGWSIVGSGSWTEPVAVKLYNMQHLRIAGLHVRGLRNISLMMENVVNSDFDDVNLFNTGWQPTEFGGTLGHMPATVRFSNVGAVVTATQAIFDAQHVGKLFCLSQAGQVDRDLRLNFWAEIASVDSPTQITLAEAPSVNVTDQTGSFEALRASTSGTTWTLSAPVGQSLVGRFVTLGFARFPGAAMTNLGTLTTTVIAHSGDTITVADAPASDVTNALLALAPQLHVDRLVHAPGVSRTDNVGFTNLRCEGTGYANVSVIPALFGNCSAIEITNAKFHGTGNGNNNYGGTATCLFLGTADGFSFSGWLEQCGNSPRYGAVTVAGNRVRADFYGKLTPYGDGSRSAMTYVDPPSGSTEVQIRWGMVHPSGTFPRASQAAHRFGPNGSPEMVVSIASPPRPTTGAPILTPTRLGEVTATSLRGDAVTQGQTTGSAQVTYPRAMTVGFGGNTGDINPEAVTDLDAIVGRHRRVRIASGPGGDGYVVDAIRQVGNVCIQVGWRIQFDQPPRLIMRHNNNTGGAWGDWYYLDGTLLTP
;
A
#
# COMPACT_ATOMS: atom_id res chain seq x y z
N MET A 1 -4.13 35.13 -91.15
CA MET A 1 -5.61 35.16 -91.11
C MET A 1 -6.09 33.99 -90.26
N ALA A 2 -6.55 34.25 -89.04
CA ALA A 2 -7.30 33.28 -88.24
C ALA A 2 -8.66 33.04 -88.93
N SER A 3 -9.19 31.82 -88.87
CA SER A 3 -10.58 31.60 -89.31
C SER A 3 -11.54 32.30 -88.33
N ALA A 4 -12.72 32.72 -88.80
CA ALA A 4 -13.78 33.18 -87.90
C ALA A 4 -14.09 32.11 -86.84
N THR A 5 -14.18 32.54 -85.57
CA THR A 5 -14.58 31.67 -84.45
C THR A 5 -15.96 31.09 -84.72
N LYS A 6 -16.09 29.78 -84.65
CA LYS A 6 -17.37 29.09 -84.83
C LYS A 6 -17.91 28.63 -83.49
N ARG A 7 -19.15 28.97 -83.20
CA ARG A 7 -19.89 28.42 -82.07
C ARG A 7 -20.79 27.28 -82.55
N ILE A 8 -20.68 26.12 -81.90
CA ILE A 8 -21.38 24.89 -82.27
C ILE A 8 -22.08 24.35 -81.02
N ILE A 9 -23.36 24.01 -81.14
CA ILE A 9 -24.10 23.31 -80.09
C ILE A 9 -23.94 21.82 -80.33
N LEU A 10 -23.46 21.09 -79.32
CA LEU A 10 -23.14 19.68 -79.44
C LEU A 10 -24.35 18.78 -79.21
N SER A 11 -24.32 17.61 -79.85
CA SER A 11 -25.29 16.54 -79.64
C SER A 11 -24.76 15.48 -78.68
N THR A 12 -25.55 14.44 -78.41
CA THR A 12 -25.10 13.23 -77.72
C THR A 12 -24.06 12.45 -78.54
N GLY A 13 -24.11 12.56 -79.88
CA GLY A 13 -23.13 11.99 -80.80
C GLY A 13 -21.94 12.92 -81.08
N TRP A 14 -20.89 12.36 -81.69
CA TRP A 14 -19.70 13.12 -82.09
C TRP A 14 -20.01 14.12 -83.20
N VAL A 15 -19.73 15.39 -82.93
CA VAL A 15 -19.89 16.49 -83.86
C VAL A 15 -18.51 17.00 -84.26
N LYS A 16 -18.27 17.15 -85.56
CA LYS A 16 -17.04 17.76 -86.08
C LYS A 16 -17.01 19.24 -85.73
N ILE A 17 -16.00 19.66 -84.97
CA ILE A 17 -15.86 21.07 -84.57
C ILE A 17 -14.73 21.78 -85.34
N ALA A 18 -13.65 21.08 -85.69
CA ALA A 18 -12.54 21.65 -86.46
C ALA A 18 -11.86 20.61 -87.34
N GLU A 19 -11.18 21.06 -88.40
CA GLU A 19 -10.37 20.23 -89.29
C GLU A 19 -9.23 21.05 -89.89
N ALA A 20 -8.08 20.41 -90.15
CA ALA A 20 -6.91 21.11 -90.69
C ALA A 20 -6.83 21.13 -92.24
N LYS A 21 -7.67 20.36 -92.94
CA LYS A 21 -7.77 20.32 -94.43
C LYS A 21 -6.41 20.25 -95.15
N GLY A 22 -5.48 19.44 -94.65
CA GLY A 22 -4.14 19.26 -95.23
C GLY A 22 -3.10 20.31 -94.83
N ARG A 23 -3.34 21.11 -93.79
CA ARG A 23 -2.41 22.14 -93.28
C ARG A 23 -2.01 21.87 -91.83
N GLU A 24 -1.05 22.62 -91.29
CA GLU A 24 -0.82 22.67 -89.83
C GLU A 24 -1.51 23.90 -89.24
N ALA A 25 -2.32 23.68 -88.21
CA ALA A 25 -3.07 24.73 -87.52
C ALA A 25 -3.05 24.48 -85.99
N MET A 26 -3.35 25.53 -85.22
CA MET A 26 -3.66 25.42 -83.80
C MET A 26 -5.14 25.69 -83.60
N ALA A 27 -5.88 24.75 -83.02
CA ALA A 27 -7.27 24.92 -82.65
C ALA A 27 -7.36 25.40 -81.20
N MET A 28 -7.93 26.59 -80.97
CA MET A 28 -8.34 27.04 -79.65
C MET A 28 -9.80 26.66 -79.44
N ILE A 29 -10.10 25.89 -78.40
CA ILE A 29 -11.41 25.31 -78.11
C ILE A 29 -11.85 25.79 -76.73
N ASP A 30 -13.00 26.45 -76.64
CA ASP A 30 -13.63 26.90 -75.40
C ASP A 30 -14.97 26.18 -75.21
N ALA A 31 -15.09 25.40 -74.14
CA ALA A 31 -16.30 24.66 -73.80
C ALA A 31 -17.04 25.28 -72.62
N TYR A 32 -18.32 25.61 -72.81
CA TYR A 32 -19.20 26.19 -71.78
C TYR A 32 -20.02 25.09 -71.07
N GLY A 33 -19.31 24.07 -70.59
CA GLY A 33 -19.85 22.85 -69.98
C GLY A 33 -18.91 21.66 -70.19
N ALA A 34 -19.18 20.54 -69.53
CA ALA A 34 -18.37 19.33 -69.67
C ALA A 34 -18.57 18.69 -71.05
N VAL A 35 -17.49 18.57 -71.82
CA VAL A 35 -17.48 17.94 -73.14
C VAL A 35 -16.38 16.88 -73.22
N GLN A 36 -16.49 15.98 -74.19
CA GLN A 36 -15.38 15.11 -74.57
C GLN A 36 -14.87 15.49 -75.94
N LEU A 37 -13.55 15.54 -76.09
CA LEU A 37 -12.85 15.83 -77.33
C LEU A 37 -12.08 14.60 -77.82
N ALA A 38 -12.07 14.39 -79.13
CA ALA A 38 -11.29 13.34 -79.77
C ALA A 38 -10.77 13.83 -81.12
N VAL A 39 -9.60 13.33 -81.52
CA VAL A 39 -9.01 13.62 -82.83
C VAL A 39 -8.96 12.33 -83.61
N ALA A 40 -9.46 12.36 -84.84
CA ALA A 40 -9.45 11.22 -85.75
C ALA A 40 -9.31 11.70 -87.20
N ASP A 41 -8.69 10.86 -88.02
CA ASP A 41 -8.60 11.08 -89.46
C ASP A 41 -9.87 10.55 -90.14
N GLY A 42 -10.68 11.46 -90.67
CA GLY A 42 -11.86 11.12 -91.47
C GLY A 42 -13.15 10.92 -90.67
N GLU A 43 -13.42 9.70 -90.18
CA GLU A 43 -14.72 9.32 -89.59
C GLU A 43 -14.82 9.70 -88.09
N PRO A 44 -16.04 9.96 -87.56
CA PRO A 44 -16.24 10.20 -86.14
C PRO A 44 -15.84 8.95 -85.31
N PRO A 45 -15.27 9.14 -84.11
CA PRO A 45 -14.95 8.03 -83.22
C PRO A 45 -16.20 7.17 -82.90
N ARG A 46 -16.02 5.85 -82.80
CA ARG A 46 -17.11 4.96 -82.36
C ARG A 46 -17.39 5.19 -80.87
N GLY A 47 -18.59 5.69 -80.58
CA GLY A 47 -18.98 6.18 -79.25
C GLY A 47 -19.06 5.11 -78.16
N ASP A 48 -19.06 3.84 -78.54
CA ASP A 48 -19.07 2.62 -77.74
C ASP A 48 -17.67 2.02 -77.48
N VAL A 49 -16.63 2.47 -78.19
CA VAL A 49 -15.27 1.88 -78.12
C VAL A 49 -14.21 2.89 -77.65
N ALA A 50 -14.40 4.19 -77.87
CA ALA A 50 -13.42 5.22 -77.48
C ALA A 50 -14.04 6.32 -76.59
N SER A 51 -13.42 6.57 -75.44
CA SER A 51 -13.69 7.74 -74.60
C SER A 51 -12.74 8.89 -75.00
N GLY A 52 -13.30 10.05 -75.35
CA GLY A 52 -12.48 11.25 -75.61
C GLY A 52 -11.91 11.88 -74.34
N HIS A 53 -11.00 12.83 -74.51
CA HIS A 53 -10.47 13.65 -73.44
C HIS A 53 -11.55 14.56 -72.87
N SER A 54 -11.81 14.46 -71.56
CA SER A 54 -12.75 15.32 -70.87
C SER A 54 -12.20 16.75 -70.79
N LEU A 55 -13.00 17.73 -71.21
CA LEU A 55 -12.70 19.15 -71.13
C LEU A 55 -13.85 19.89 -70.45
N ASN A 56 -13.51 20.79 -69.53
CA ASN A 56 -14.39 21.83 -69.00
C ASN A 56 -13.57 23.13 -68.93
N GLY A 57 -13.85 24.10 -69.80
CA GLY A 57 -13.03 25.31 -69.99
C GLY A 57 -12.31 25.35 -71.34
N SER A 58 -11.09 25.90 -71.36
CA SER A 58 -10.33 26.23 -72.58
C SER A 58 -9.17 25.26 -72.85
N MET A 59 -8.93 24.93 -74.11
CA MET A 59 -7.83 24.07 -74.55
C MET A 59 -7.26 24.54 -75.89
N MET A 60 -5.95 24.41 -76.06
CA MET A 60 -5.29 24.57 -77.37
C MET A 60 -4.81 23.21 -77.87
N TRP A 61 -5.11 22.89 -79.11
CA TRP A 61 -4.78 21.60 -79.72
C TRP A 61 -4.13 21.78 -81.09
N PRO A 62 -2.88 21.30 -81.31
CA PRO A 62 -2.27 21.33 -82.63
C PRO A 62 -2.94 20.30 -83.54
N VAL A 63 -3.39 20.74 -84.71
CA VAL A 63 -4.08 19.88 -85.69
C VAL A 63 -3.26 19.85 -86.98
N LYS A 64 -2.92 18.65 -87.43
CA LYS A 64 -2.01 18.43 -88.55
C LYS A 64 -2.67 17.63 -89.67
N GLY A 65 -2.41 18.05 -90.91
CA GLY A 65 -2.74 17.26 -92.08
C GLY A 65 -4.24 16.98 -92.20
N ALA A 66 -4.62 15.70 -92.13
CA ALA A 66 -5.99 15.23 -92.31
C ALA A 66 -6.81 15.18 -91.01
N GLU A 67 -6.22 15.54 -89.88
CA GLU A 67 -6.85 15.44 -88.57
C GLU A 67 -8.14 16.29 -88.46
N ILE A 68 -9.15 15.69 -87.85
CA ILE A 68 -10.44 16.29 -87.53
C ILE A 68 -10.65 16.21 -86.02
N ILE A 69 -11.01 17.34 -85.40
CA ILE A 69 -11.43 17.39 -84.01
C ILE A 69 -12.93 17.18 -83.92
N TRP A 70 -13.31 16.18 -83.13
CA TRP A 70 -14.67 15.79 -82.80
C TRP A 70 -14.98 16.14 -81.35
N ALA A 71 -16.20 16.57 -81.07
CA ALA A 71 -16.69 16.84 -79.73
C ALA A 71 -18.10 16.26 -79.49
N ARG A 72 -18.37 15.78 -78.27
CA ARG A 72 -19.72 15.40 -77.82
C ARG A 72 -20.01 15.93 -76.42
N GLY A 73 -21.28 16.22 -76.16
CA GLY A 73 -21.73 16.83 -74.90
C GLY A 73 -23.09 17.48 -75.10
N ALA A 74 -24.16 16.68 -74.94
CA ALA A 74 -25.52 17.05 -75.34
C ALA A 74 -25.95 18.43 -74.83
N GLY A 75 -26.27 19.34 -75.76
CA GLY A 75 -26.75 20.69 -75.45
C GLY A 75 -25.67 21.69 -75.04
N VAL A 76 -24.40 21.29 -74.94
CA VAL A 76 -23.29 22.18 -74.56
C VAL A 76 -22.81 22.96 -75.78
N ALA A 77 -22.56 24.26 -75.61
CA ALA A 77 -21.96 25.10 -76.65
C ALA A 77 -20.42 25.07 -76.56
N VAL A 78 -19.78 24.84 -77.71
CA VAL A 78 -18.32 24.94 -77.87
C VAL A 78 -18.00 26.02 -78.91
N SER A 79 -17.04 26.88 -78.59
CA SER A 79 -16.46 27.85 -79.53
C SER A 79 -15.09 27.36 -79.98
N VAL A 80 -14.80 27.42 -81.28
CA VAL A 80 -13.50 27.00 -81.82
C VAL A 80 -12.93 28.00 -82.82
N THR A 81 -11.64 28.29 -82.69
CA THR A 81 -10.88 29.19 -83.56
C THR A 81 -9.64 28.48 -84.10
N LEU A 82 -9.45 28.44 -85.42
CA LEU A 82 -8.25 27.89 -86.04
C LEU A 82 -7.25 29.00 -86.37
N LEU A 83 -6.06 28.89 -85.80
CA LEU A 83 -4.92 29.76 -86.05
C LEU A 83 -3.96 29.10 -87.04
N LYS A 84 -3.59 29.83 -88.11
CA LYS A 84 -2.56 29.36 -89.06
C LYS A 84 -1.20 29.36 -88.36
N VAL A 85 -0.51 28.22 -88.35
CA VAL A 85 0.90 28.17 -87.95
C VAL A 85 1.74 28.82 -89.06
N VAL A 86 2.49 29.88 -88.74
CA VAL A 86 3.40 30.55 -89.68
C VAL A 86 4.79 29.92 -89.51
N PRO A 87 5.39 29.34 -90.56
CA PRO A 87 6.73 28.75 -90.49
C PRO A 87 7.80 29.85 -90.63
N GLU A 88 8.08 30.59 -89.56
CA GLU A 88 9.11 31.64 -89.53
C GLU A 88 10.14 31.47 -88.40
N PHE A 89 10.48 30.21 -88.04
CA PHE A 89 11.61 29.93 -87.14
C PHE A 89 12.68 29.03 -87.75
N ALA A 90 12.87 29.11 -89.07
CA ALA A 90 13.98 28.48 -89.76
C ALA A 90 15.02 29.53 -90.20
N THR A 91 15.66 30.19 -89.24
CA THR A 91 17.05 30.72 -89.29
C THR A 91 17.29 31.61 -88.07
N LEU A 92 17.73 31.03 -86.96
CA LEU A 92 18.37 31.77 -85.88
C LEU A 92 19.67 31.07 -85.47
N ASP A 93 20.72 31.88 -85.44
CA ASP A 93 22.12 31.58 -85.21
C ASP A 93 22.39 30.63 -84.02
N SER A 94 23.19 29.60 -84.28
CA SER A 94 23.46 28.46 -83.39
C SER A 94 24.19 28.83 -82.08
N ALA A 95 24.80 30.01 -82.00
CA ALA A 95 25.44 30.49 -80.78
C ALA A 95 24.44 31.08 -79.78
N ALA A 96 23.46 31.87 -80.26
CA ALA A 96 22.42 32.45 -79.42
C ALA A 96 21.42 31.38 -78.93
N LEU A 97 21.14 30.37 -79.76
CA LEU A 97 20.28 29.25 -79.38
C LEU A 97 20.93 28.39 -78.28
N LYS A 98 22.25 28.17 -78.28
CA LYS A 98 22.94 27.43 -77.20
C LYS A 98 22.91 28.17 -75.86
N VAL A 99 23.07 29.50 -75.85
CA VAL A 99 22.97 30.31 -74.63
C VAL A 99 21.52 30.39 -74.13
N ALA A 100 20.55 30.56 -75.04
CA ALA A 100 19.12 30.57 -74.69
C ALA A 100 18.62 29.19 -74.24
N THR A 101 19.10 28.09 -74.83
CA THR A 101 18.75 26.72 -74.43
C THR A 101 19.41 26.35 -73.11
N ALA A 102 20.67 26.73 -72.87
CA ALA A 102 21.31 26.56 -71.56
C ALA A 102 20.63 27.39 -70.47
N SER A 103 20.22 28.63 -70.78
CA SER A 103 19.43 29.47 -69.88
C SER A 103 18.02 28.91 -69.63
N ALA A 104 17.33 28.42 -70.66
CA ALA A 104 16.03 27.79 -70.54
C ALA A 104 16.08 26.44 -69.81
N GLN A 105 17.13 25.62 -70.01
CA GLN A 105 17.38 24.42 -69.22
C GLN A 105 17.74 24.76 -67.78
N ALA A 106 18.52 25.82 -67.54
CA ALA A 106 18.82 26.28 -66.18
C ALA A 106 17.56 26.79 -65.48
N VAL A 107 16.68 27.53 -66.18
CA VAL A 107 15.39 28.00 -65.66
C VAL A 107 14.42 26.84 -65.47
N ALA A 108 14.37 25.86 -66.37
CA ALA A 108 13.52 24.67 -66.22
C ALA A 108 14.02 23.75 -65.09
N THR A 109 15.34 23.61 -64.92
CA THR A 109 15.95 22.86 -63.81
C THR A 109 15.76 23.60 -62.49
N ALA A 110 15.86 24.92 -62.49
CA ALA A 110 15.54 25.76 -61.32
C ALA A 110 14.04 25.72 -60.98
N ALA A 111 13.15 25.69 -61.98
CA ALA A 111 11.71 25.58 -61.78
C ALA A 111 11.31 24.17 -61.31
N ALA A 112 11.92 23.11 -61.83
CA ALA A 112 11.75 21.74 -61.35
C ALA A 112 12.32 21.57 -59.93
N GLY A 113 13.47 22.17 -59.64
CA GLY A 113 14.05 22.21 -58.29
C GLY A 113 13.19 23.02 -57.31
N ALA A 114 12.61 24.14 -57.75
CA ALA A 114 11.67 24.93 -56.96
C ALA A 114 10.35 24.19 -56.74
N ALA A 115 9.83 23.46 -57.74
CA ALA A 115 8.66 22.61 -57.63
C ALA A 115 8.90 21.43 -56.67
N ALA A 116 10.02 20.72 -56.79
CA ALA A 116 10.40 19.65 -55.87
C ALA A 116 10.64 20.16 -54.44
N THR A 117 11.21 21.35 -54.29
CA THR A 117 11.38 22.00 -52.97
C THR A 117 10.04 22.46 -52.40
N ALA A 118 9.12 22.96 -53.23
CA ALA A 118 7.77 23.34 -52.83
C ALA A 118 6.96 22.10 -52.42
N ASP A 119 7.10 20.99 -53.14
CA ASP A 119 6.44 19.72 -52.84
C ASP A 119 7.01 19.11 -51.53
N ALA A 120 8.33 19.10 -51.35
CA ALA A 120 8.96 18.68 -50.10
C ALA A 120 8.57 19.59 -48.91
N LYS A 121 8.42 20.89 -49.14
CA LYS A 121 7.90 21.84 -48.13
C LYS A 121 6.41 21.59 -47.84
N ALA A 122 5.61 21.25 -48.83
CA ALA A 122 4.20 20.91 -48.68
C ALA A 122 4.04 19.62 -47.88
N VAL A 123 4.79 18.56 -48.21
CA VAL A 123 4.82 17.30 -47.43
C VAL A 123 5.30 17.54 -46.00
N THR A 124 6.33 18.37 -45.80
CA THR A 124 6.81 18.73 -44.46
C THR A 124 5.77 19.54 -43.68
N ALA A 125 5.05 20.45 -44.34
CA ALA A 125 3.98 21.24 -43.73
C ALA A 125 2.77 20.37 -43.38
N ASP A 126 2.39 19.43 -44.25
CA ASP A 126 1.29 18.48 -44.06
C ASP A 126 1.61 17.49 -42.94
N ASN A 127 2.84 16.99 -42.86
CA ASN A 127 3.31 16.17 -41.74
C ASN A 127 3.30 16.96 -40.41
N LYS A 128 3.69 18.24 -40.43
CA LYS A 128 3.62 19.12 -39.24
C LYS A 128 2.18 19.42 -38.84
N ALA A 129 1.28 19.63 -39.80
CA ALA A 129 -0.14 19.86 -39.56
C ALA A 129 -0.81 18.61 -38.99
N THR A 130 -0.56 17.44 -39.58
CA THR A 130 -1.04 16.14 -39.09
C THR A 130 -0.53 15.86 -37.68
N ALA A 131 0.75 16.13 -37.39
CA ALA A 131 1.32 15.98 -36.05
C ALA A 131 0.73 16.99 -35.04
N ALA A 132 0.41 18.22 -35.49
CA ALA A 132 -0.25 19.22 -34.65
C ALA A 132 -1.71 18.85 -34.36
N ASP A 133 -2.45 18.33 -35.33
CA ASP A 133 -3.83 17.85 -35.18
C ASP A 133 -3.88 16.60 -34.28
N ALA A 134 -2.91 15.69 -34.40
CA ALA A 134 -2.77 14.55 -33.50
C ALA A 134 -2.54 15.02 -32.05
N LYS A 135 -1.62 15.98 -31.83
CA LYS A 135 -1.37 16.58 -30.50
C LYS A 135 -2.58 17.34 -29.96
N ALA A 136 -3.32 18.05 -30.80
CA ALA A 136 -4.53 18.75 -30.41
C ALA A 136 -5.63 17.76 -30.01
N THR A 137 -5.78 16.66 -30.74
CA THR A 137 -6.72 15.58 -30.41
C THR A 137 -6.33 14.89 -29.09
N GLU A 138 -5.05 14.61 -28.88
CA GLU A 138 -4.53 14.06 -27.63
C GLU A 138 -4.80 15.00 -26.45
N ALA A 139 -4.51 16.30 -26.61
CA ALA A 139 -4.78 17.31 -25.58
C ALA A 139 -6.29 17.43 -25.26
N GLN A 140 -7.16 17.34 -26.28
CA GLN A 140 -8.61 17.30 -26.08
C GLN A 140 -9.05 16.04 -25.32
N GLN A 141 -8.45 14.89 -25.60
CA GLN A 141 -8.75 13.64 -24.88
C GLN A 141 -8.26 13.71 -23.42
N VAL A 142 -7.08 14.28 -23.16
CA VAL A 142 -6.57 14.53 -21.79
C VAL A 142 -7.52 15.45 -21.04
N GLN A 143 -7.92 16.56 -21.67
CA GLN A 143 -8.85 17.51 -21.05
C GLN A 143 -10.21 16.85 -20.77
N ALA A 144 -10.76 16.10 -21.73
CA ALA A 144 -12.02 15.39 -21.54
C ALA A 144 -11.94 14.38 -20.37
N ARG A 145 -10.82 13.67 -20.17
CA ARG A 145 -10.63 12.79 -19.01
C ARG A 145 -10.58 13.56 -17.69
N ARG A 146 -9.90 14.72 -17.68
CA ARG A 146 -9.86 15.63 -16.51
C ARG A 146 -11.23 16.22 -16.19
N ASP A 147 -12.07 16.46 -17.19
CA ASP A 147 -13.47 16.88 -17.01
C ASP A 147 -14.30 15.80 -16.29
N PHE A 148 -13.89 14.53 -16.39
CA PHE A 148 -14.44 13.41 -15.61
C PHE A 148 -13.68 13.14 -14.30
N ALA A 149 -12.82 14.07 -13.86
CA ALA A 149 -11.99 13.97 -12.66
C ALA A 149 -11.10 12.71 -12.61
N ARG A 150 -10.44 12.41 -13.73
CA ARG A 150 -9.49 11.29 -13.84
C ARG A 150 -8.13 11.78 -14.35
N TRP A 151 -7.08 11.30 -13.68
CA TRP A 151 -5.68 11.55 -14.02
C TRP A 151 -5.00 10.23 -14.32
N TYR A 152 -4.40 10.09 -15.50
CA TYR A 152 -3.73 8.86 -15.93
C TYR A 152 -2.23 9.11 -15.98
N LEU A 153 -1.43 8.24 -15.37
CA LEU A 153 0.03 8.41 -15.33
C LEU A 153 0.64 8.45 -16.75
N THR A 154 0.05 7.74 -17.71
CA THR A 154 0.49 7.75 -19.12
C THR A 154 0.49 9.14 -19.74
N ASP A 155 -0.35 10.06 -19.24
CA ASP A 155 -0.45 11.43 -19.75
C ASP A 155 0.71 12.31 -19.26
N TYR A 156 1.49 11.83 -18.28
CA TYR A 156 2.57 12.55 -17.61
C TYR A 156 3.96 11.96 -17.92
N LEU A 157 4.03 10.68 -18.28
CA LEU A 157 5.30 10.02 -18.58
C LEU A 157 5.93 10.53 -19.88
N HIS A 158 7.26 10.67 -19.89
CA HIS A 158 7.98 10.91 -21.12
C HIS A 158 7.90 9.69 -22.05
N PRO A 159 7.79 9.86 -23.38
CA PRO A 159 7.67 8.75 -24.33
C PRO A 159 8.75 7.67 -24.16
N ASP A 160 10.02 8.07 -24.00
CA ASP A 160 11.12 7.12 -23.79
C ASP A 160 10.95 6.27 -22.52
N ASP A 161 10.56 6.88 -21.39
CA ASP A 161 10.35 6.13 -20.13
C ASP A 161 9.11 5.25 -20.23
N MET A 162 8.05 5.73 -20.91
CA MET A 162 6.85 4.95 -21.15
C MET A 162 7.17 3.69 -21.98
N MET A 163 7.96 3.83 -23.05
CA MET A 163 8.40 2.70 -23.86
C MET A 163 9.26 1.72 -23.05
N ALA A 164 10.26 2.22 -22.31
CA ALA A 164 11.10 1.39 -21.46
C ALA A 164 10.28 0.68 -20.36
N ALA A 165 9.29 1.36 -19.75
CA ALA A 165 8.41 0.79 -18.74
C ALA A 165 7.50 -0.31 -19.29
N LEU A 166 7.00 -0.16 -20.53
CA LEU A 166 6.22 -1.18 -21.24
C LEU A 166 7.06 -2.41 -21.56
N GLU A 167 8.34 -2.23 -21.87
CA GLU A 167 9.32 -3.32 -22.07
C GLU A 167 9.79 -3.94 -20.75
N GLY A 168 9.48 -3.30 -19.61
CA GLY A 168 9.94 -3.70 -18.28
C GLY A 168 11.42 -3.39 -18.02
N ASP A 169 12.03 -2.52 -18.83
CA ASP A 169 13.41 -2.05 -18.68
C ASP A 169 13.48 -0.94 -17.62
N ILE A 170 13.93 -1.31 -16.43
CA ILE A 170 14.17 -0.37 -15.31
C ILE A 170 15.48 0.41 -15.49
N ALA A 171 16.47 -0.19 -16.17
CA ALA A 171 17.78 0.44 -16.34
C ALA A 171 17.71 1.60 -17.34
N GLY A 172 16.93 1.43 -18.42
CA GLY A 172 16.71 2.42 -19.47
C GLY A 172 15.79 3.59 -19.11
N GLN A 173 15.04 3.49 -18.01
CA GLN A 173 14.22 4.61 -17.50
C GLN A 173 15.08 5.65 -16.77
N ASP A 174 14.74 6.93 -16.93
CA ASP A 174 15.22 8.02 -16.08
C ASP A 174 14.33 8.11 -14.84
N GLU A 175 14.85 7.63 -13.71
CA GLU A 175 14.09 7.58 -12.45
C GLU A 175 13.69 8.95 -11.92
N VAL A 176 14.44 10.01 -12.26
CA VAL A 176 14.12 11.38 -11.85
C VAL A 176 12.91 11.85 -12.64
N ARG A 177 12.92 11.68 -13.97
CA ARG A 177 11.82 12.08 -14.85
C ARG A 177 10.53 11.28 -14.57
N VAL A 178 10.65 9.97 -14.28
CA VAL A 178 9.52 9.14 -13.87
C VAL A 178 8.94 9.60 -12.52
N SER A 179 9.79 9.87 -11.53
CA SER A 179 9.32 10.35 -10.21
C SER A 179 8.65 11.72 -10.33
N ASP A 180 9.23 12.64 -11.11
CA ASP A 180 8.67 13.98 -11.33
C ASP A 180 7.32 13.92 -12.08
N ALA A 181 7.14 12.98 -13.02
CA ALA A 181 5.85 12.73 -13.68
C ALA A 181 4.77 12.23 -12.72
N ILE A 182 5.13 11.33 -11.80
CA ILE A 182 4.22 10.85 -10.73
C ILE A 182 3.81 12.01 -9.83
N GLN A 183 4.78 12.83 -9.38
CA GLN A 183 4.51 14.00 -8.56
C GLN A 183 3.59 14.99 -9.28
N GLN A 184 3.85 15.31 -10.55
CA GLN A 184 3.02 16.24 -11.31
C GLN A 184 1.58 15.75 -11.46
N MET A 185 1.38 14.45 -11.69
CA MET A 185 0.03 13.88 -11.74
C MET A 185 -0.73 14.08 -10.42
N HIS A 186 -0.07 13.85 -9.29
CA HIS A 186 -0.65 14.03 -7.97
C HIS A 186 -0.89 15.51 -7.62
N ASP A 187 0.03 16.39 -7.98
CA ASP A 187 -0.10 17.83 -7.82
C ASP A 187 -1.35 18.34 -8.57
N ASP A 188 -1.49 18.00 -9.85
CA ASP A 188 -2.65 18.42 -10.66
C ASP A 188 -3.98 17.92 -10.06
N MET A 189 -4.01 16.67 -9.60
CA MET A 189 -5.20 16.06 -8.98
C MET A 189 -5.58 16.75 -7.67
N LEU A 190 -4.60 16.99 -6.79
CA LEU A 190 -4.82 17.60 -5.48
C LEU A 190 -5.18 19.08 -5.61
N LEU A 191 -4.50 19.81 -6.50
CA LEU A 191 -4.82 21.22 -6.82
C LEU A 191 -6.25 21.36 -7.34
N TRP A 192 -6.68 20.47 -8.25
CA TRP A 192 -8.07 20.47 -8.70
C TRP A 192 -9.03 20.15 -7.53
N SER A 193 -8.72 19.15 -6.72
CA SER A 193 -9.61 18.74 -5.62
C SER A 193 -9.74 19.81 -4.52
N ALA A 194 -8.70 20.62 -4.31
CA ALA A 194 -8.68 21.71 -3.34
C ALA A 194 -9.49 22.95 -3.76
N GLN A 195 -9.89 23.08 -5.03
CA GLN A 195 -10.66 24.25 -5.50
C GLN A 195 -12.10 24.30 -4.97
N SER A 196 -12.70 23.16 -4.60
CA SER A 196 -14.01 23.12 -3.93
C SER A 196 -14.25 21.81 -3.17
N GLY A 197 -15.08 21.86 -2.15
CA GLY A 197 -15.55 20.66 -1.44
C GLY A 197 -16.47 19.76 -2.26
N GLY A 198 -16.59 18.49 -1.84
CA GLY A 198 -17.44 17.46 -2.47
C GLY A 198 -16.89 16.87 -3.78
N ARG A 199 -15.64 17.14 -4.13
CA ARG A 199 -15.02 16.64 -5.36
C ARG A 199 -14.61 15.19 -5.22
N GLN A 200 -14.77 14.43 -6.31
CA GLN A 200 -14.27 13.07 -6.40
C GLN A 200 -13.19 13.03 -7.46
N SER A 201 -12.02 12.49 -7.14
CA SER A 201 -10.88 12.42 -8.04
C SER A 201 -10.24 11.03 -8.00
N ILE A 202 -9.74 10.61 -9.17
CA ILE A 202 -9.12 9.29 -9.33
C ILE A 202 -7.80 9.43 -10.07
N ALA A 203 -6.70 8.98 -9.46
CA ALA A 203 -5.44 8.76 -10.18
C ALA A 203 -5.34 7.30 -10.61
N ILE A 204 -4.96 7.09 -11.87
CA ILE A 204 -4.99 5.79 -12.54
C ILE A 204 -3.57 5.45 -13.00
N TYR A 205 -3.07 4.35 -12.46
CA TYR A 205 -1.76 3.79 -12.75
C TYR A 205 -1.92 2.55 -13.64
N PRO A 206 -1.24 2.51 -14.80
CA PRO A 206 -1.25 1.36 -15.70
C PRO A 206 -0.38 0.20 -15.17
N CYS A 207 -0.50 -0.97 -15.80
CA CYS A 207 0.38 -2.12 -15.58
C CYS A 207 1.80 -1.85 -16.12
N LEU A 208 2.62 -1.13 -15.34
CA LEU A 208 4.00 -0.78 -15.69
C LEU A 208 4.96 -1.06 -14.54
N ARG A 209 6.24 -1.24 -14.88
CA ARG A 209 7.35 -1.23 -13.92
C ARG A 209 8.08 0.10 -14.01
N LEU A 210 8.05 0.89 -12.95
CA LEU A 210 8.48 2.28 -12.93
C LEU A 210 9.73 2.44 -12.05
N ALA A 211 10.80 3.00 -12.60
CA ALA A 211 11.98 3.36 -11.81
C ALA A 211 11.71 4.65 -11.02
N VAL A 212 11.87 4.64 -9.70
CA VAL A 212 11.59 5.81 -8.84
C VAL A 212 12.75 6.11 -7.89
N CYS A 213 12.98 7.39 -7.62
CA CYS A 213 14.08 7.87 -6.76
C CYS A 213 13.67 8.98 -5.78
N LYS A 214 12.40 9.40 -5.82
CA LYS A 214 11.81 10.41 -4.94
C LYS A 214 10.40 10.00 -4.51
N GLU A 215 9.84 10.74 -3.56
CA GLU A 215 8.47 10.55 -3.07
C GLU A 215 7.45 10.71 -4.19
N ALA A 216 6.35 9.96 -4.12
CA ALA A 216 5.25 10.03 -5.07
C ALA A 216 4.51 11.39 -5.00
N PHE A 217 4.54 12.06 -3.85
CA PHE A 217 3.89 13.34 -3.63
C PHE A 217 4.94 14.44 -3.45
N SER A 218 4.77 15.57 -4.15
CA SER A 218 5.63 16.74 -3.93
C SER A 218 5.33 17.39 -2.57
N GLU A 219 6.22 18.27 -2.10
CA GLU A 219 5.93 19.12 -0.93
C GLU A 219 4.70 20.01 -1.17
N THR A 220 4.44 20.44 -2.42
CA THR A 220 3.25 21.22 -2.78
C THR A 220 1.97 20.40 -2.63
N ALA A 221 1.96 19.15 -3.11
CA ALA A 221 0.86 18.21 -2.92
C ALA A 221 0.60 17.96 -1.44
N CYS A 222 1.65 17.75 -0.64
CA CYS A 222 1.53 17.47 0.78
C CYS A 222 0.97 18.68 1.55
N GLN A 223 1.40 19.90 1.21
CA GLN A 223 0.81 21.13 1.77
C GLN A 223 -0.67 21.26 1.35
N THR A 224 -0.98 21.05 0.07
CA THR A 224 -2.35 21.14 -0.44
C THR A 224 -3.28 20.13 0.24
N LEU A 225 -2.82 18.90 0.45
CA LEU A 225 -3.55 17.86 1.19
C LEU A 225 -3.81 18.27 2.64
N TRP A 226 -2.81 18.86 3.29
CA TRP A 226 -2.92 19.33 4.66
C TRP A 226 -3.85 20.55 4.81
N ASP A 227 -3.84 21.46 3.84
CA ASP A 227 -4.68 22.67 3.86
C ASP A 227 -6.16 22.38 3.56
N MET A 228 -6.47 21.22 2.98
CA MET A 228 -7.84 20.72 2.89
C MET A 228 -8.34 20.30 4.28
N ASP A 229 -8.75 21.26 5.11
CA ASP A 229 -9.31 21.04 6.44
C ASP A 229 -10.80 21.45 6.52
N GLY A 230 -11.55 20.82 7.44
CA GLY A 230 -12.93 21.18 7.76
C GLY A 230 -14.01 20.40 7.02
N ALA A 231 -15.27 20.66 7.40
CA ALA A 231 -16.44 19.91 6.91
C ALA A 231 -16.67 20.07 5.39
N THR A 232 -16.32 21.22 4.82
CA THR A 232 -16.47 21.50 3.38
C THR A 232 -15.65 20.54 2.52
N TYR A 233 -14.38 20.38 2.82
CA TYR A 233 -13.51 19.44 2.11
C TYR A 233 -13.73 18.00 2.58
N GLY A 234 -14.35 17.79 3.75
CA GLY A 234 -14.75 16.47 4.30
C GLY A 234 -15.53 15.55 3.35
N ALA A 235 -16.22 16.13 2.38
CA ALA A 235 -16.96 15.38 1.36
C ALA A 235 -16.10 14.96 0.15
N ASN A 236 -14.86 15.43 0.05
CA ASN A 236 -13.94 15.04 -1.03
C ASN A 236 -13.62 13.54 -0.93
N ARG A 237 -13.49 12.88 -2.08
CA ARG A 237 -13.09 11.47 -2.16
C ARG A 237 -11.99 11.29 -3.19
N PHE A 238 -10.87 10.77 -2.73
CA PHE A 238 -9.72 10.39 -3.55
C PHE A 238 -9.70 8.88 -3.67
N SER A 239 -9.46 8.39 -4.86
CA SER A 239 -9.19 6.97 -5.12
C SER A 239 -7.93 6.83 -5.97
N LEU A 240 -7.15 5.81 -5.69
CA LEU A 240 -6.00 5.43 -6.50
C LEU A 240 -6.29 4.06 -7.09
N ARG A 241 -6.18 3.93 -8.40
CA ARG A 241 -6.38 2.66 -9.09
C ARG A 241 -5.09 2.21 -9.73
N PHE A 242 -4.61 1.07 -9.28
CA PHE A 242 -3.41 0.42 -9.81
C PHE A 242 -3.79 -0.82 -10.60
N ASP A 243 -3.20 -0.99 -11.77
CA ASP A 243 -3.38 -2.18 -12.59
C ASP A 243 -2.13 -3.06 -12.52
N SER A 244 -1.77 -3.55 -11.33
CA SER A 244 -0.52 -4.32 -11.09
C SER A 244 0.76 -3.51 -11.32
N THR A 245 0.76 -2.23 -10.93
CA THR A 245 1.90 -1.33 -11.07
C THR A 245 3.03 -1.67 -10.08
N GLU A 246 4.27 -1.74 -10.56
CA GLU A 246 5.46 -1.98 -9.73
C GLU A 246 6.38 -0.75 -9.72
N PHE A 247 6.63 -0.19 -8.55
CA PHE A 247 7.62 0.86 -8.32
C PHE A 247 8.94 0.25 -7.88
N ARG A 248 10.01 0.46 -8.64
CA ARG A 248 11.37 0.01 -8.32
C ARG A 248 12.21 1.17 -7.86
N ILE A 249 12.65 1.12 -6.60
CA ILE A 249 13.55 2.12 -6.05
C ILE A 249 14.91 2.01 -6.75
N LYS A 250 15.33 3.11 -7.37
CA LYS A 250 16.60 3.24 -8.09
C LYS A 250 17.25 4.54 -7.64
N ASN A 251 18.53 4.50 -7.27
CA ASN A 251 19.34 5.68 -6.94
C ASN A 251 18.74 6.63 -5.87
N TRP A 252 18.01 6.10 -4.88
CA TRP A 252 17.47 6.91 -3.78
C TRP A 252 18.59 7.46 -2.89
N GLN A 253 18.72 8.79 -2.83
CA GLN A 253 19.94 9.43 -2.33
C GLN A 253 19.94 9.70 -0.82
N ALA A 254 18.78 9.88 -0.20
CA ALA A 254 18.68 10.30 1.20
C ALA A 254 17.68 9.44 1.98
N VAL A 255 18.05 9.03 3.20
CA VAL A 255 17.14 8.35 4.13
C VAL A 255 16.15 9.32 4.80
N ALA A 256 16.52 10.61 4.85
CA ALA A 256 15.80 11.65 5.54
C ALA A 256 16.09 13.02 4.94
N SER A 257 15.13 13.94 5.07
CA SER A 257 15.26 15.34 4.67
C SER A 257 14.43 16.24 5.58
N VAL A 258 14.79 17.54 5.62
CA VAL A 258 13.99 18.54 6.34
C VAL A 258 12.76 18.85 5.50
N ARG A 259 11.57 18.69 6.09
CA ARG A 259 10.29 18.86 5.40
C ARG A 259 9.71 20.23 5.69
N THR A 260 9.21 20.88 4.66
CA THR A 260 8.70 22.26 4.74
C THR A 260 7.23 22.37 4.40
N SER A 261 6.53 21.24 4.31
CA SER A 261 5.10 21.16 4.03
C SER A 261 4.33 20.22 4.96
N GLY A 262 3.01 20.33 4.89
CA GLY A 262 2.06 19.40 5.48
C GLY A 262 2.17 19.31 7.00
N TYR A 263 2.06 18.08 7.53
CA TYR A 263 2.17 17.79 8.96
C TYR A 263 3.43 18.41 9.58
N TRP A 264 4.58 18.22 8.95
CA TRP A 264 5.88 18.61 9.50
C TRP A 264 6.02 20.13 9.63
N ALA A 265 5.61 20.87 8.61
CA ALA A 265 5.60 22.34 8.66
C ALA A 265 4.59 22.88 9.67
N HIS A 266 3.39 22.30 9.73
CA HIS A 266 2.36 22.71 10.68
C HIS A 266 2.81 22.57 12.14
N HIS A 267 3.57 21.51 12.44
CA HIS A 267 4.13 21.27 13.77
C HIS A 267 5.50 21.94 14.01
N GLY A 268 5.99 22.78 13.08
CA GLY A 268 7.25 23.51 13.24
C GLY A 268 8.49 22.63 13.29
N ILE A 269 8.44 21.45 12.66
CA ILE A 269 9.55 20.48 12.66
C ILE A 269 10.60 20.92 11.65
N THR A 270 11.80 21.25 12.14
CA THR A 270 12.90 21.83 11.34
C THR A 270 14.13 20.93 11.21
N TYR A 271 14.14 19.78 11.89
CA TYR A 271 15.19 18.76 11.76
C TYR A 271 14.80 17.73 10.68
N PRO A 272 15.77 16.91 10.19
CA PRO A 272 15.49 15.87 9.20
C PRO A 272 14.52 14.79 9.74
N VAL A 273 13.53 14.43 8.93
CA VAL A 273 12.58 13.32 9.18
C VAL A 273 12.66 12.32 8.01
N PRO A 274 12.17 11.07 8.18
CA PRO A 274 12.36 10.05 7.15
C PRO A 274 11.74 10.46 5.82
N GLU A 275 12.40 10.11 4.73
CA GLU A 275 11.75 10.15 3.42
C GLU A 275 10.71 9.04 3.33
N VAL A 276 9.59 9.31 2.66
CA VAL A 276 8.47 8.38 2.54
C VAL A 276 8.04 8.32 1.07
N PHE A 277 8.14 7.16 0.43
CA PHE A 277 7.73 7.04 -0.96
C PHE A 277 6.25 7.40 -1.15
N PHE A 278 5.35 6.75 -0.43
CA PHE A 278 3.93 7.07 -0.44
C PHE A 278 3.53 7.72 0.89
N ARG A 279 3.47 9.05 0.92
CA ARG A 279 3.08 9.85 2.10
C ARG A 279 1.67 10.40 1.96
N TRP A 280 0.72 9.89 2.74
CA TRP A 280 -0.62 10.47 2.85
C TRP A 280 -0.88 10.95 4.27
N GLU A 281 -0.77 12.27 4.48
CA GLU A 281 -0.96 12.92 5.78
C GLU A 281 -1.97 14.07 5.63
N GLN A 282 -3.13 13.94 6.28
CA GLN A 282 -4.20 14.93 6.22
C GLN A 282 -4.50 15.55 7.60
N SER A 283 -4.88 16.82 7.62
CA SER A 283 -5.17 17.58 8.85
C SER A 283 -6.53 17.25 9.46
N GLY A 284 -7.55 17.06 8.62
CA GLY A 284 -8.93 16.74 9.03
C GLY A 284 -9.23 15.23 9.09
N GLY A 285 -10.05 14.79 10.06
CA GLY A 285 -10.42 13.38 10.26
C GLY A 285 -11.51 12.84 9.31
N ASN A 286 -11.87 13.59 8.26
CA ASN A 286 -12.87 13.16 7.28
C ASN A 286 -12.18 12.36 6.17
N ALA A 287 -12.75 11.20 5.83
CA ALA A 287 -12.25 10.21 4.86
C ALA A 287 -11.95 10.76 3.44
N TYR A 288 -10.83 11.46 3.24
CA TYR A 288 -10.41 11.94 1.91
C TYR A 288 -9.98 10.77 1.04
N LEU A 289 -8.93 10.05 1.44
CA LEU A 289 -8.52 8.84 0.75
C LEU A 289 -9.52 7.72 1.07
N SER A 290 -10.33 7.39 0.08
CA SER A 290 -11.39 6.40 0.22
C SER A 290 -10.93 5.00 -0.13
N SER A 291 -10.11 4.86 -1.18
CA SER A 291 -9.65 3.56 -1.64
C SER A 291 -8.33 3.61 -2.38
N ILE A 292 -7.56 2.53 -2.22
CA ILE A 292 -6.50 2.12 -3.13
C ILE A 292 -6.91 0.76 -3.70
N GLU A 293 -7.25 0.76 -4.98
CA GLU A 293 -7.80 -0.40 -5.69
C GLU A 293 -6.76 -1.05 -6.60
N GLY A 294 -6.86 -2.38 -6.72
CA GLY A 294 -6.00 -3.19 -7.57
C GLY A 294 -4.62 -3.45 -6.99
N GLY A 295 -3.81 -4.24 -7.70
CA GLY A 295 -2.49 -4.67 -7.22
C GLY A 295 -1.43 -3.60 -7.44
N TRP A 296 -0.56 -3.40 -6.46
CA TRP A 296 0.60 -2.53 -6.59
C TRP A 296 1.74 -2.98 -5.69
N SER A 297 2.97 -2.71 -6.14
CA SER A 297 4.14 -3.13 -5.39
C SER A 297 5.25 -2.10 -5.35
N ILE A 298 5.97 -2.06 -4.24
CA ILE A 298 7.18 -1.25 -4.05
C ILE A 298 8.34 -2.21 -3.82
N VAL A 299 9.35 -2.13 -4.67
CA VAL A 299 10.54 -2.99 -4.63
C VAL A 299 11.75 -2.12 -4.29
N GLY A 300 12.32 -2.36 -3.11
CA GLY A 300 13.57 -1.78 -2.69
C GLY A 300 14.77 -2.33 -3.47
N SER A 301 15.83 -1.54 -3.49
CA SER A 301 17.19 -1.89 -3.90
C SER A 301 17.98 -2.61 -2.80
N GLY A 302 17.48 -2.62 -1.56
CA GLY A 302 18.20 -3.08 -0.37
C GLY A 302 19.25 -2.08 0.14
N SER A 303 19.17 -0.81 -0.25
CA SER A 303 20.07 0.26 0.23
C SER A 303 19.69 0.74 1.64
N TRP A 304 20.66 1.32 2.37
CA TRP A 304 20.42 1.94 3.69
C TRP A 304 19.74 3.30 3.62
N THR A 305 19.73 3.90 2.44
CA THR A 305 19.13 5.21 2.17
C THR A 305 17.64 5.13 1.83
N GLU A 306 17.03 3.94 1.90
CA GLU A 306 15.68 3.74 1.41
C GLU A 306 14.61 4.40 2.29
N PRO A 307 13.54 4.91 1.66
CA PRO A 307 12.45 5.59 2.36
C PRO A 307 11.58 4.59 3.12
N VAL A 308 10.72 5.11 3.99
CA VAL A 308 9.51 4.37 4.40
C VAL A 308 8.65 4.15 3.16
N ALA A 309 8.14 2.94 2.95
CA ALA A 309 7.41 2.66 1.71
C ALA A 309 6.04 3.36 1.69
N VAL A 310 5.24 3.20 2.75
CA VAL A 310 3.92 3.81 2.90
C VAL A 310 3.75 4.38 4.31
N LYS A 311 3.39 5.66 4.40
CA LYS A 311 2.97 6.31 5.64
C LYS A 311 1.56 6.88 5.51
N LEU A 312 0.73 6.54 6.48
CA LEU A 312 -0.70 6.81 6.54
C LEU A 312 -1.02 7.53 7.86
N TYR A 313 -1.50 8.77 7.78
CA TYR A 313 -1.83 9.58 8.95
C TYR A 313 -3.24 10.17 8.88
N ASN A 314 -4.00 9.99 9.97
CA ASN A 314 -5.31 10.63 10.23
C ASN A 314 -6.35 10.35 9.15
N MET A 315 -6.66 9.07 8.95
CA MET A 315 -7.63 8.63 7.94
C MET A 315 -8.79 7.87 8.54
N GLN A 316 -9.91 7.86 7.83
CA GLN A 316 -11.09 7.11 8.21
C GLN A 316 -11.67 6.38 6.99
N HIS A 317 -12.24 5.19 7.17
CA HIS A 317 -12.97 4.47 6.11
C HIS A 317 -12.14 4.14 4.86
N LEU A 318 -10.82 3.99 5.04
CA LEU A 318 -9.91 3.64 3.95
C LEU A 318 -10.04 2.15 3.61
N ARG A 319 -9.99 1.83 2.32
CA ARG A 319 -9.83 0.46 1.84
C ARG A 319 -8.57 0.34 1.00
N ILE A 320 -7.66 -0.56 1.37
CA ILE A 320 -6.48 -0.89 0.57
C ILE A 320 -6.51 -2.37 0.23
N ALA A 321 -6.29 -2.69 -1.04
CA ALA A 321 -6.08 -4.07 -1.49
C ALA A 321 -4.74 -4.21 -2.24
N GLY A 322 -4.10 -5.38 -2.14
CA GLY A 322 -3.02 -5.80 -3.04
C GLY A 322 -1.72 -5.00 -2.91
N LEU A 323 -1.38 -4.51 -1.70
CA LEU A 323 -0.12 -3.82 -1.42
C LEU A 323 1.01 -4.83 -1.16
N HIS A 324 2.01 -4.85 -2.04
CA HIS A 324 3.20 -5.69 -1.88
C HIS A 324 4.48 -4.86 -1.73
N VAL A 325 5.15 -4.92 -0.59
CA VAL A 325 6.45 -4.25 -0.39
C VAL A 325 7.54 -5.30 -0.27
N ARG A 326 8.65 -5.16 -1.01
CA ARG A 326 9.73 -6.15 -1.03
C ARG A 326 11.12 -5.54 -0.99
N GLY A 327 12.03 -6.17 -0.25
CA GLY A 327 13.47 -5.88 -0.35
C GLY A 327 13.89 -4.49 0.11
N LEU A 328 13.19 -3.91 1.09
CA LEU A 328 13.34 -2.52 1.53
C LEU A 328 13.85 -2.43 2.99
N ARG A 329 14.96 -1.72 3.25
CA ARG A 329 15.60 -1.63 4.60
C ARG A 329 15.06 -0.49 5.47
N ASN A 330 13.74 -0.37 5.50
CA ASN A 330 13.00 0.59 6.30
C ASN A 330 11.58 0.07 6.58
N ILE A 331 10.75 0.86 7.26
CA ILE A 331 9.36 0.53 7.55
C ILE A 331 8.58 0.39 6.24
N SER A 332 7.79 -0.67 6.10
CA SER A 332 7.00 -0.88 4.89
C SER A 332 5.64 -0.21 4.97
N LEU A 333 4.92 -0.40 6.08
CA LEU A 333 3.64 0.24 6.32
C LEU A 333 3.63 0.87 7.70
N MET A 334 3.49 2.19 7.73
CA MET A 334 3.34 2.97 8.96
C MET A 334 1.94 3.59 9.00
N MET A 335 1.21 3.35 10.09
CA MET A 335 -0.15 3.87 10.29
C MET A 335 -0.27 4.59 11.62
N GLU A 336 -0.83 5.80 11.55
CA GLU A 336 -1.09 6.65 12.70
C GLU A 336 -2.51 7.21 12.59
N ASN A 337 -3.35 6.98 13.61
CA ASN A 337 -4.74 7.46 13.61
C ASN A 337 -5.54 7.05 12.38
N VAL A 338 -5.42 5.79 11.99
CA VAL A 338 -6.24 5.19 10.92
C VAL A 338 -7.45 4.53 11.58
N VAL A 339 -8.65 4.88 11.14
CA VAL A 339 -9.89 4.49 11.82
C VAL A 339 -10.89 3.83 10.85
N ASN A 340 -11.63 2.82 11.30
CA ASN A 340 -12.70 2.16 10.52
C ASN A 340 -12.25 1.71 9.12
N SER A 341 -11.05 1.15 8.98
CA SER A 341 -10.39 0.92 7.69
C SER A 341 -10.09 -0.56 7.46
N ASP A 342 -10.07 -0.99 6.20
CA ASP A 342 -9.86 -2.38 5.81
C ASP A 342 -8.65 -2.52 4.88
N PHE A 343 -7.82 -3.51 5.15
CA PHE A 343 -6.64 -3.87 4.39
C PHE A 343 -6.74 -5.34 3.97
N ASP A 344 -6.64 -5.63 2.67
CA ASP A 344 -6.66 -6.98 2.14
C ASP A 344 -5.43 -7.24 1.27
N ASP A 345 -4.91 -8.47 1.32
CA ASP A 345 -3.76 -8.93 0.55
C ASP A 345 -2.54 -8.00 0.69
N VAL A 346 -2.11 -7.79 1.93
CA VAL A 346 -0.92 -6.98 2.25
C VAL A 346 0.27 -7.91 2.49
N ASN A 347 1.31 -7.78 1.66
CA ASN A 347 2.50 -8.63 1.72
C ASN A 347 3.77 -7.79 1.87
N LEU A 348 4.36 -7.82 3.06
CA LEU A 348 5.59 -7.14 3.44
C LEU A 348 6.69 -8.21 3.52
N PHE A 349 7.48 -8.34 2.46
CA PHE A 349 8.38 -9.48 2.28
C PHE A 349 9.84 -9.05 2.18
N ASN A 350 10.67 -9.53 3.08
CA ASN A 350 12.07 -9.18 3.21
C ASN A 350 12.30 -7.67 3.29
N THR A 351 11.55 -7.04 4.19
CA THR A 351 11.61 -5.62 4.48
C THR A 351 11.94 -5.38 5.95
N GLY A 352 12.10 -4.12 6.34
CA GLY A 352 12.45 -3.73 7.70
C GLY A 352 13.93 -3.94 8.01
N TRP A 353 14.32 -3.57 9.23
CA TRP A 353 15.68 -3.71 9.73
C TRP A 353 15.73 -3.54 11.25
N GLN A 354 16.38 -4.50 11.91
CA GLN A 354 16.59 -4.53 13.34
C GLN A 354 18.03 -4.96 13.68
N PRO A 355 18.90 -4.04 14.09
CA PRO A 355 20.24 -4.32 14.62
C PRO A 355 20.25 -5.25 15.82
N THR A 356 21.42 -5.85 16.03
CA THR A 356 21.74 -6.70 17.19
C THR A 356 22.77 -6.02 18.09
N GLU A 357 22.94 -6.54 19.30
CA GLU A 357 23.94 -6.07 20.26
C GLU A 357 25.39 -6.38 19.84
N PHE A 358 25.59 -7.03 18.69
CA PHE A 358 26.90 -7.14 18.07
C PHE A 358 27.49 -5.76 17.75
N GLY A 359 26.66 -4.85 17.23
CA GLY A 359 27.10 -3.54 16.74
C GLY A 359 27.79 -3.59 15.37
N GLY A 360 28.75 -2.68 15.15
CA GLY A 360 29.54 -2.60 13.91
C GLY A 360 28.87 -1.81 12.79
N THR A 361 29.41 -1.87 11.56
CA THR A 361 28.99 -1.00 10.46
C THR A 361 27.49 -1.06 10.18
N LEU A 362 26.89 -2.25 10.25
CA LEU A 362 25.46 -2.47 9.97
C LEU A 362 24.62 -2.82 11.21
N GLY A 363 25.24 -2.91 12.39
CA GLY A 363 24.58 -3.46 13.58
C GLY A 363 24.45 -5.00 13.57
N HIS A 364 25.17 -5.70 12.68
CA HIS A 364 25.05 -7.13 12.42
C HIS A 364 26.42 -7.78 12.20
N MET A 365 26.53 -9.04 12.63
CA MET A 365 27.68 -9.88 12.32
C MET A 365 27.71 -10.22 10.82
N PRO A 366 28.89 -10.45 10.22
CA PRO A 366 28.98 -10.91 8.84
C PRO A 366 28.18 -12.20 8.59
N ALA A 367 27.40 -12.26 7.52
CA ALA A 367 26.66 -13.47 7.13
C ALA A 367 27.51 -14.76 7.03
N THR A 368 28.78 -14.61 6.67
CA THR A 368 29.72 -15.72 6.40
C THR A 368 30.38 -16.29 7.65
N VAL A 369 30.32 -15.61 8.80
CA VAL A 369 30.97 -16.13 10.00
C VAL A 369 30.23 -17.38 10.51
N ARG A 370 31.00 -18.35 11.00
CA ARG A 370 30.51 -19.62 11.52
C ARG A 370 31.18 -19.93 12.85
N PHE A 371 30.51 -20.72 13.69
CA PHE A 371 30.89 -20.93 15.08
C PHE A 371 30.99 -22.43 15.40
N SER A 372 31.97 -22.79 16.22
CA SER A 372 32.13 -24.12 16.81
C SER A 372 32.43 -23.98 18.29
N ASN A 373 32.20 -25.00 19.11
CA ASN A 373 32.52 -24.93 20.54
C ASN A 373 33.12 -26.22 21.11
N VAL A 374 33.90 -26.06 22.19
CA VAL A 374 34.35 -27.13 23.07
C VAL A 374 34.02 -26.72 24.51
N GLY A 375 32.97 -27.33 25.08
CA GLY A 375 32.39 -26.83 26.32
C GLY A 375 31.93 -25.38 26.12
N ALA A 376 32.21 -24.51 27.09
CA ALA A 376 31.82 -23.10 27.06
C ALA A 376 32.63 -22.21 26.09
N VAL A 377 33.74 -22.72 25.54
CA VAL A 377 34.60 -21.95 24.65
C VAL A 377 34.06 -22.04 23.22
N VAL A 378 33.69 -20.89 22.64
CA VAL A 378 33.17 -20.76 21.27
C VAL A 378 34.22 -20.10 20.38
N THR A 379 34.51 -20.72 19.24
CA THR A 379 35.44 -20.23 18.23
C THR A 379 34.69 -19.83 16.96
N ALA A 380 34.94 -18.62 16.47
CA ALA A 380 34.47 -18.10 15.19
C ALA A 380 35.49 -18.37 14.08
N THR A 381 35.01 -18.56 12.84
CA THR A 381 35.87 -18.73 11.66
C THR A 381 36.59 -17.45 11.23
N GLN A 382 36.22 -16.29 11.78
CA GLN A 382 36.76 -14.97 11.45
C GLN A 382 36.88 -14.11 12.72
N ALA A 383 37.78 -13.13 12.69
CA ALA A 383 37.97 -12.20 13.80
C ALA A 383 36.79 -11.20 13.87
N ILE A 384 35.87 -11.42 14.80
CA ILE A 384 34.65 -10.61 14.95
C ILE A 384 34.41 -10.12 16.38
N PHE A 385 35.08 -10.71 17.38
CA PHE A 385 34.85 -10.40 18.78
C PHE A 385 35.81 -9.31 19.29
N ASP A 386 35.34 -8.49 20.22
CA ASP A 386 36.13 -7.47 20.90
C ASP A 386 35.62 -7.25 22.33
N ALA A 387 36.28 -6.39 23.10
CA ALA A 387 36.01 -6.23 24.53
C ALA A 387 34.57 -5.77 24.86
N GLN A 388 33.88 -5.10 23.94
CA GLN A 388 32.48 -4.65 24.16
C GLN A 388 31.46 -5.80 24.10
N HIS A 389 31.87 -7.01 23.71
CA HIS A 389 30.96 -8.17 23.70
C HIS A 389 30.86 -8.87 25.06
N VAL A 390 31.77 -8.61 26.00
CA VAL A 390 31.69 -9.16 27.36
C VAL A 390 30.37 -8.72 28.03
N GLY A 391 29.67 -9.66 28.67
CA GLY A 391 28.39 -9.45 29.34
C GLY A 391 27.17 -9.40 28.40
N LYS A 392 27.36 -9.46 27.07
CA LYS A 392 26.26 -9.55 26.11
C LYS A 392 25.79 -10.99 25.96
N LEU A 393 24.52 -11.16 25.58
CA LEU A 393 23.94 -12.46 25.30
C LEU A 393 24.31 -12.91 23.88
N PHE A 394 24.89 -14.10 23.79
CA PHE A 394 25.22 -14.76 22.54
C PHE A 394 24.45 -16.07 22.41
N CYS A 395 23.98 -16.32 21.21
CA CYS A 395 23.29 -17.52 20.82
C CYS A 395 24.12 -18.36 19.87
N LEU A 396 24.30 -19.62 20.22
CA LEU A 396 24.86 -20.62 19.34
C LEU A 396 23.75 -21.54 18.83
N SER A 397 23.56 -21.56 17.51
CA SER A 397 22.51 -22.35 16.87
C SER A 397 22.74 -23.84 17.11
N GLN A 398 21.66 -24.57 17.37
CA GLN A 398 21.66 -26.02 17.58
C GLN A 398 22.59 -26.55 18.69
N ALA A 399 23.04 -25.71 19.63
CA ALA A 399 23.91 -26.13 20.74
C ALA A 399 23.15 -26.34 22.07
N GLY A 400 21.82 -26.17 22.05
CA GLY A 400 20.96 -26.26 23.22
C GLY A 400 20.51 -27.69 23.55
N GLN A 401 19.54 -27.80 24.46
CA GLN A 401 18.93 -29.08 24.80
C GLN A 401 18.09 -29.62 23.64
N VAL A 402 17.83 -30.93 23.64
CA VAL A 402 16.80 -31.52 22.76
C VAL A 402 15.45 -31.34 23.42
N ASP A 403 14.48 -30.85 22.67
CA ASP A 403 13.07 -30.89 23.02
C ASP A 403 12.28 -31.44 21.83
N ARG A 404 11.53 -32.53 22.03
CA ARG A 404 10.72 -33.20 20.99
C ARG A 404 11.50 -33.50 19.70
N ASP A 405 12.69 -34.11 19.84
CA ASP A 405 13.60 -34.45 18.73
C ASP A 405 14.16 -33.24 17.95
N LEU A 406 13.82 -32.01 18.35
CA LEU A 406 14.40 -30.78 17.82
C LEU A 406 15.50 -30.28 18.75
N ARG A 407 16.64 -29.92 18.16
CA ARG A 407 17.76 -29.33 18.88
C ARG A 407 17.54 -27.82 18.97
N LEU A 408 17.39 -27.30 20.18
CA LEU A 408 17.20 -25.87 20.43
C LEU A 408 18.50 -25.08 20.27
N ASN A 409 18.37 -23.77 20.07
CA ASN A 409 19.48 -22.84 20.14
C ASN A 409 19.91 -22.62 21.61
N PHE A 410 21.18 -22.33 21.85
CA PHE A 410 21.72 -22.10 23.19
C PHE A 410 22.06 -20.63 23.41
N TRP A 411 21.38 -19.99 24.35
CA TRP A 411 21.68 -18.63 24.81
C TRP A 411 22.48 -18.65 26.11
N ALA A 412 23.56 -17.87 26.17
CA ALA A 412 24.29 -17.57 27.40
C ALA A 412 25.03 -16.22 27.28
N GLU A 413 25.38 -15.63 28.43
CA GLU A 413 26.20 -14.43 28.46
C GLU A 413 27.66 -14.74 28.11
N ILE A 414 28.34 -13.80 27.48
CA ILE A 414 29.79 -13.88 27.24
C ILE A 414 30.52 -13.50 28.52
N ALA A 415 31.20 -14.47 29.13
CA ALA A 415 32.01 -14.24 30.34
C ALA A 415 33.34 -13.54 30.01
N SER A 416 33.98 -13.93 28.91
CA SER A 416 35.23 -13.30 28.43
C SER A 416 35.34 -13.37 26.91
N VAL A 417 36.05 -12.39 26.35
CA VAL A 417 36.58 -12.45 24.98
C VAL A 417 38.05 -12.82 25.07
N ASP A 418 38.37 -14.05 24.68
CA ASP A 418 39.70 -14.64 24.85
C ASP A 418 40.63 -14.25 23.70
N SER A 419 40.06 -14.02 22.50
CA SER A 419 40.73 -13.46 21.33
C SER A 419 39.68 -12.91 20.35
N PRO A 420 40.07 -12.18 19.28
CA PRO A 420 39.12 -11.74 18.26
C PRO A 420 38.29 -12.85 17.60
N THR A 421 38.75 -14.11 17.70
CA THR A 421 38.08 -15.30 17.15
C THR A 421 37.47 -16.20 18.22
N GLN A 422 37.56 -15.86 19.51
CA GLN A 422 37.18 -16.78 20.58
C GLN A 422 36.58 -16.06 21.78
N ILE A 423 35.49 -16.63 22.30
CA ILE A 423 34.81 -16.20 23.52
C ILE A 423 34.60 -17.39 24.44
N THR A 424 34.47 -17.12 25.73
CA THR A 424 33.99 -18.08 26.72
C THR A 424 32.61 -17.66 27.22
N LEU A 425 31.64 -18.56 27.11
CA LEU A 425 30.28 -18.36 27.64
C LEU A 425 30.23 -18.63 29.15
N ALA A 426 29.35 -17.93 29.87
CA ALA A 426 29.14 -18.12 31.30
C ALA A 426 28.61 -19.53 31.64
N GLU A 427 27.95 -20.18 30.67
CA GLU A 427 27.44 -21.53 30.78
C GLU A 427 27.86 -22.34 29.55
N ALA A 428 28.22 -23.61 29.77
CA ALA A 428 28.55 -24.51 28.67
C ALA A 428 27.28 -24.89 27.89
N PRO A 429 27.31 -24.83 26.54
CA PRO A 429 26.28 -25.41 25.70
C PRO A 429 26.06 -26.89 26.00
N SER A 430 24.86 -27.40 25.72
CA SER A 430 24.49 -28.79 26.02
C SER A 430 25.22 -29.82 25.14
N VAL A 431 25.80 -29.37 24.03
CA VAL A 431 26.50 -30.19 23.05
C VAL A 431 27.53 -29.31 22.34
N ASN A 432 28.66 -29.91 21.96
CA ASN A 432 29.62 -29.29 21.05
C ASN A 432 29.11 -29.36 19.62
N VAL A 433 29.09 -28.23 18.93
CA VAL A 433 28.70 -28.12 17.52
C VAL A 433 29.87 -27.62 16.68
N THR A 434 29.77 -27.82 15.37
CA THR A 434 30.75 -27.35 14.39
C THR A 434 30.03 -26.67 13.24
N ASP A 435 30.65 -25.59 12.72
CA ASP A 435 30.19 -24.83 11.56
C ASP A 435 28.74 -24.31 11.65
N GLN A 436 28.34 -23.84 12.84
CA GLN A 436 26.97 -23.36 13.08
C GLN A 436 26.85 -21.83 12.94
N THR A 437 25.61 -21.37 12.79
CA THR A 437 25.26 -19.95 12.85
C THR A 437 25.17 -19.44 14.30
N GLY A 438 25.25 -18.13 14.47
CA GLY A 438 25.14 -17.49 15.76
C GLY A 438 24.39 -16.16 15.71
N SER A 439 23.99 -15.66 16.88
CA SER A 439 23.34 -14.36 16.99
C SER A 439 23.63 -13.68 18.30
N PHE A 440 23.73 -12.36 18.26
CA PHE A 440 23.50 -11.52 19.44
C PHE A 440 22.00 -11.23 19.57
N GLU A 441 21.59 -10.77 20.75
CA GLU A 441 20.24 -10.26 21.00
C GLU A 441 19.96 -8.98 20.18
N ALA A 442 18.70 -8.56 20.08
CA ALA A 442 18.34 -7.27 19.48
C ALA A 442 18.92 -6.08 20.26
N LEU A 443 19.19 -4.98 19.54
CA LEU A 443 19.68 -3.74 20.11
C LEU A 443 18.74 -3.16 21.17
N ARG A 444 19.32 -2.66 22.25
CA ARG A 444 18.60 -2.05 23.39
C ARG A 444 19.07 -0.61 23.58
N ALA A 445 18.30 0.18 24.31
CA ALA A 445 18.67 1.55 24.67
C ALA A 445 18.44 1.83 26.15
N SER A 446 19.29 2.69 26.72
CA SER A 446 19.05 3.35 28.00
C SER A 446 18.96 4.85 27.76
N THR A 447 18.06 5.55 28.45
CA THR A 447 17.76 6.95 28.15
C THR A 447 18.21 7.89 29.26
N SER A 448 18.60 9.10 28.86
CA SER A 448 18.74 10.26 29.73
C SER A 448 18.13 11.46 29.00
N GLY A 449 16.84 11.69 29.23
CA GLY A 449 16.07 12.67 28.46
C GLY A 449 16.07 12.36 26.97
N THR A 450 16.52 13.31 26.13
CA THR A 450 16.62 13.14 24.67
C THR A 450 17.90 12.44 24.20
N THR A 451 18.84 12.15 25.10
CA THR A 451 20.08 11.44 24.76
C THR A 451 19.95 9.99 25.16
N TRP A 452 20.01 9.07 24.20
CA TRP A 452 19.90 7.64 24.45
C TRP A 452 21.20 6.93 24.09
N THR A 453 21.62 6.02 24.97
CA THR A 453 22.79 5.16 24.78
C THR A 453 22.32 3.78 24.34
N LEU A 454 22.73 3.40 23.13
CA LEU A 454 22.54 2.08 22.53
C LEU A 454 23.44 1.06 23.23
N SER A 455 23.00 -0.20 23.32
CA SER A 455 23.80 -1.27 23.91
C SER A 455 24.99 -1.71 23.04
N ALA A 456 25.06 -1.24 21.80
CA ALA A 456 26.18 -1.41 20.89
C ALA A 456 26.21 -0.27 19.87
N PRO A 457 27.39 0.10 19.35
CA PRO A 457 27.51 1.12 18.32
C PRO A 457 26.98 0.62 16.97
N VAL A 458 26.28 1.49 16.23
CA VAL A 458 25.82 1.23 14.86
C VAL A 458 26.53 2.20 13.91
N GLY A 459 27.24 1.69 12.92
CA GLY A 459 28.03 2.54 12.02
C GLY A 459 27.20 3.31 10.97
N GLN A 460 26.04 2.78 10.58
CA GLN A 460 25.12 3.51 9.69
C GLN A 460 24.43 4.63 10.45
N SER A 461 24.31 5.80 9.81
CA SER A 461 23.57 6.92 10.39
C SER A 461 22.11 6.53 10.62
N LEU A 462 21.63 6.80 11.83
CA LEU A 462 20.24 6.68 12.21
C LEU A 462 19.50 8.01 12.08
N VAL A 463 20.20 9.10 11.75
CA VAL A 463 19.62 10.45 11.67
C VAL A 463 18.45 10.47 10.70
N GLY A 464 17.35 11.04 11.17
CA GLY A 464 16.08 11.14 10.49
C GLY A 464 15.35 9.82 10.35
N ARG A 465 15.72 8.72 11.04
CA ARG A 465 14.89 7.51 11.14
C ARG A 465 13.90 7.62 12.30
N PHE A 466 12.74 6.99 12.13
CA PHE A 466 11.86 6.68 13.26
C PHE A 466 12.50 5.60 14.12
N VAL A 467 12.36 5.73 15.43
CA VAL A 467 12.73 4.72 16.40
C VAL A 467 11.63 4.60 17.45
N THR A 468 11.38 3.39 17.89
CA THR A 468 10.37 3.08 18.91
C THR A 468 11.01 2.43 20.10
N LEU A 469 10.89 3.10 21.24
CA LEU A 469 11.31 2.60 22.53
C LEU A 469 10.16 1.83 23.17
N GLY A 470 10.35 0.53 23.40
CA GLY A 470 9.41 -0.28 24.17
C GLY A 470 9.49 0.04 25.66
N PHE A 471 8.42 -0.27 26.40
CA PHE A 471 8.34 -0.02 27.85
C PHE A 471 8.53 1.46 28.23
N ALA A 472 8.19 2.35 27.31
CA ALA A 472 8.26 3.79 27.48
C ALA A 472 6.89 4.43 27.22
N ARG A 473 6.80 5.74 27.48
CA ARG A 473 5.59 6.53 27.24
C ARG A 473 5.94 7.99 26.97
N PHE A 474 5.03 8.66 26.28
CA PHE A 474 5.11 10.09 25.98
C PHE A 474 5.06 10.95 27.26
N PRO A 475 5.84 12.04 27.34
CA PRO A 475 5.74 13.03 28.41
C PRO A 475 4.29 13.51 28.60
N GLY A 476 3.83 13.63 29.85
CA GLY A 476 2.47 14.06 30.17
C GLY A 476 1.37 13.02 29.96
N ALA A 477 1.66 11.85 29.37
CA ALA A 477 0.74 10.72 29.43
C ALA A 477 0.52 10.29 30.89
N ALA A 478 -0.59 9.64 31.22
CA ALA A 478 -0.77 9.03 32.55
C ALA A 478 0.18 7.82 32.70
N MET A 479 0.58 7.46 33.93
CA MET A 479 1.43 6.28 34.20
C MET A 479 0.79 5.00 33.71
N THR A 480 -0.54 4.99 33.68
CA THR A 480 -1.33 3.94 33.06
C THR A 480 -0.95 3.79 31.58
N ASN A 481 -0.73 4.85 30.79
CA ASN A 481 -0.41 4.73 29.36
C ASN A 481 1.05 4.31 29.04
N LEU A 482 1.70 3.45 29.83
CA LEU A 482 2.96 2.82 29.45
C LEU A 482 2.73 1.89 28.23
N GLY A 483 3.69 1.80 27.31
CA GLY A 483 3.62 0.88 26.18
C GLY A 483 4.81 1.08 25.26
N THR A 484 4.70 2.09 24.39
CA THR A 484 5.76 2.50 23.46
C THR A 484 5.90 4.03 23.44
N LEU A 485 7.08 4.49 23.03
CA LEU A 485 7.30 5.86 22.56
C LEU A 485 7.98 5.79 21.20
N THR A 486 7.37 6.37 20.18
CA THR A 486 7.96 6.51 18.85
C THR A 486 8.37 7.97 18.60
N THR A 487 9.62 8.18 18.20
CA THR A 487 10.24 9.50 17.96
C THR A 487 11.22 9.43 16.79
N THR A 488 11.84 10.56 16.43
CA THR A 488 12.82 10.68 15.34
C THR A 488 14.23 10.91 15.90
N VAL A 489 15.22 10.23 15.34
CA VAL A 489 16.64 10.49 15.68
C VAL A 489 17.09 11.78 14.99
N ILE A 490 17.57 12.77 15.74
CA ILE A 490 18.05 14.05 15.21
C ILE A 490 19.58 14.14 15.11
N ALA A 491 20.29 13.33 15.89
CA ALA A 491 21.74 13.18 15.82
C ALA A 491 22.15 11.76 16.19
N HIS A 492 23.24 11.27 15.61
CA HIS A 492 23.78 9.93 15.88
C HIS A 492 25.30 9.94 15.83
N SER A 493 25.94 9.34 16.83
CA SER A 493 27.38 9.13 16.87
C SER A 493 27.70 7.86 17.69
N GLY A 494 28.24 6.84 17.03
CA GLY A 494 28.66 5.60 17.69
C GLY A 494 27.49 4.83 18.31
N ASP A 495 27.46 4.78 19.63
CA ASP A 495 26.41 4.17 20.44
C ASP A 495 25.45 5.20 21.03
N THR A 496 25.54 6.47 20.64
CA THR A 496 24.72 7.55 21.20
C THR A 496 23.84 8.16 20.12
N ILE A 497 22.53 8.20 20.39
CA ILE A 497 21.55 8.94 19.59
C ILE A 497 20.96 10.08 20.41
N THR A 498 20.70 11.19 19.74
CA THR A 498 19.80 12.22 20.24
C THR A 498 18.48 12.11 19.49
N VAL A 499 17.38 12.09 20.22
CA VAL A 499 16.02 12.04 19.65
C VAL A 499 15.29 13.36 19.82
N ALA A 500 14.25 13.55 19.01
CA ALA A 500 13.40 14.74 19.08
C ALA A 500 12.63 14.83 20.40
N ASP A 501 12.29 13.68 21.01
CA ASP A 501 11.44 13.63 22.19
C ASP A 501 11.95 12.69 23.28
N ALA A 502 12.04 13.20 24.51
CA ALA A 502 12.38 12.41 25.68
C ALA A 502 11.20 11.51 26.11
N PRO A 503 11.45 10.34 26.71
CA PRO A 503 10.42 9.60 27.42
C PRO A 503 9.95 10.34 28.68
N ALA A 504 8.74 10.03 29.14
CA ALA A 504 8.19 10.61 30.37
C ALA A 504 9.02 10.26 31.62
N SER A 505 9.74 9.15 31.57
CA SER A 505 10.67 8.67 32.59
C SER A 505 11.77 7.91 31.90
N ASP A 506 13.00 8.08 32.38
CA ASP A 506 14.13 7.35 31.82
C ASP A 506 13.99 5.85 32.03
N VAL A 507 14.39 5.08 31.02
CA VAL A 507 14.38 3.61 31.04
C VAL A 507 15.79 3.08 30.84
N THR A 508 16.06 1.91 31.41
CA THR A 508 17.35 1.24 31.29
C THR A 508 17.19 -0.04 30.49
N ASN A 509 18.05 -0.27 29.50
CA ASN A 509 18.13 -1.53 28.76
C ASN A 509 16.80 -1.95 28.08
N ALA A 510 15.98 -1.00 27.65
CA ALA A 510 14.72 -1.25 26.98
C ALA A 510 14.90 -1.66 25.50
N LEU A 511 13.91 -2.37 24.94
CA LEU A 511 13.93 -2.72 23.51
C LEU A 511 13.85 -1.44 22.67
N LEU A 512 14.79 -1.29 21.73
CA LEU A 512 14.73 -0.23 20.71
C LEU A 512 14.41 -0.86 19.36
N ALA A 513 13.20 -0.64 18.85
CA ALA A 513 12.78 -1.06 17.51
C ALA A 513 13.07 0.06 16.49
N LEU A 514 13.77 -0.25 15.39
CA LEU A 514 14.19 0.77 14.42
C LEU A 514 13.33 0.77 13.15
N ALA A 515 13.16 -0.37 12.49
CA ALA A 515 12.34 -0.45 11.28
C ALA A 515 11.54 -1.76 11.24
N PRO A 516 10.45 -1.89 12.03
CA PRO A 516 9.54 -3.01 11.89
C PRO A 516 8.85 -3.00 10.51
N GLN A 517 8.36 -4.14 10.03
CA GLN A 517 7.72 -4.20 8.70
C GLN A 517 6.38 -3.45 8.72
N LEU A 518 5.54 -3.76 9.72
CA LEU A 518 4.29 -3.08 10.03
C LEU A 518 4.44 -2.29 11.33
N HIS A 519 4.14 -1.00 11.28
CA HIS A 519 4.19 -0.09 12.42
C HIS A 519 2.84 0.60 12.62
N VAL A 520 2.20 0.39 13.77
CA VAL A 520 0.93 1.02 14.15
C VAL A 520 1.10 1.69 15.50
N ASP A 521 1.38 2.99 15.51
CA ASP A 521 1.57 3.76 16.73
C ASP A 521 1.23 5.24 16.48
N ARG A 522 1.58 6.12 17.41
CA ARG A 522 1.59 7.57 17.21
C ARG A 522 3.02 8.12 17.34
N LEU A 523 3.33 9.14 16.55
CA LEU A 523 4.51 9.99 16.76
C LEU A 523 4.26 11.04 17.84
N VAL A 524 5.31 11.42 18.59
CA VAL A 524 5.19 12.38 19.71
C VAL A 524 4.64 13.74 19.28
N HIS A 525 5.04 14.24 18.11
CA HIS A 525 4.64 15.56 17.63
C HIS A 525 3.15 15.67 17.26
N ALA A 526 2.39 14.58 17.42
CA ALA A 526 0.95 14.53 17.21
C ALA A 526 0.18 14.46 18.55
N PRO A 527 0.39 15.39 19.51
CA PRO A 527 -0.33 15.38 20.78
C PRO A 527 -1.82 15.64 20.53
N GLY A 528 -2.69 14.83 21.16
CA GLY A 528 -4.15 14.94 21.02
C GLY A 528 -4.76 14.12 19.88
N VAL A 529 -3.94 13.43 19.08
CA VAL A 529 -4.43 12.57 18.00
C VAL A 529 -5.05 11.29 18.56
N SER A 530 -6.19 10.89 17.99
CA SER A 530 -6.88 9.65 18.34
C SER A 530 -6.04 8.42 17.99
N ARG A 531 -6.33 7.29 18.62
CA ARG A 531 -5.64 6.02 18.38
C ARG A 531 -6.09 5.41 17.05
N THR A 532 -5.25 4.59 16.43
CA THR A 532 -5.68 3.70 15.34
C THR A 532 -6.73 2.73 15.89
N ASP A 533 -7.91 2.66 15.26
CA ASP A 533 -9.06 1.96 15.84
C ASP A 533 -9.99 1.37 14.78
N ASN A 534 -10.55 0.21 15.08
CA ASN A 534 -11.43 -0.55 14.20
C ASN A 534 -10.81 -0.75 12.80
N VAL A 535 -9.62 -1.35 12.77
CA VAL A 535 -8.91 -1.67 11.53
C VAL A 535 -8.87 -3.18 11.30
N GLY A 536 -9.33 -3.60 10.12
CA GLY A 536 -9.30 -4.99 9.66
C GLY A 536 -8.14 -5.26 8.71
N PHE A 537 -7.47 -6.39 8.89
CA PHE A 537 -6.50 -6.97 7.97
C PHE A 537 -6.96 -8.36 7.56
N THR A 538 -7.03 -8.63 6.26
CA THR A 538 -7.24 -9.97 5.71
C THR A 538 -6.03 -10.34 4.84
N ASN A 539 -5.52 -11.56 4.96
CA ASN A 539 -4.36 -12.03 4.19
C ASN A 539 -3.08 -11.20 4.42
N LEU A 540 -2.77 -10.88 5.67
CA LEU A 540 -1.57 -10.09 6.02
C LEU A 540 -0.33 -10.97 6.17
N ARG A 541 0.71 -10.74 5.36
CA ARG A 541 2.01 -11.41 5.49
C ARG A 541 3.10 -10.39 5.81
N CYS A 542 3.77 -10.58 6.95
CA CYS A 542 5.01 -9.91 7.31
C CYS A 542 6.10 -10.97 7.44
N GLU A 543 7.02 -11.04 6.48
CA GLU A 543 8.05 -12.09 6.44
C GLU A 543 9.44 -11.50 6.24
N GLY A 544 10.38 -11.88 7.12
CA GLY A 544 11.77 -11.44 7.11
C GLY A 544 12.78 -12.46 6.59
N THR A 545 12.35 -13.58 5.99
CA THR A 545 13.26 -14.65 5.57
C THR A 545 13.93 -14.41 4.22
N GLY A 546 15.25 -14.23 4.23
CA GLY A 546 16.04 -14.30 3.00
C GLY A 546 17.30 -13.43 2.96
N TYR A 547 17.55 -12.60 3.97
CA TYR A 547 18.75 -11.78 4.04
C TYR A 547 19.59 -12.14 5.26
N ALA A 548 20.76 -12.71 5.04
CA ALA A 548 21.67 -13.14 6.12
C ALA A 548 22.24 -11.97 6.97
N ASN A 549 21.92 -10.72 6.63
CA ASN A 549 22.41 -9.49 7.26
C ASN A 549 21.28 -8.59 7.80
N VAL A 550 20.01 -9.02 7.78
CA VAL A 550 18.90 -8.17 8.23
C VAL A 550 17.92 -9.00 9.01
N SER A 551 17.90 -8.78 10.31
CA SER A 551 16.82 -9.23 11.18
C SER A 551 15.72 -8.20 11.22
N VAL A 552 14.51 -8.61 11.60
CA VAL A 552 13.36 -7.71 11.60
C VAL A 552 12.35 -8.07 12.67
N ILE A 553 11.68 -7.05 13.20
CA ILE A 553 10.44 -7.18 13.96
C ILE A 553 9.26 -7.09 12.97
N PRO A 554 8.52 -8.17 12.72
CA PRO A 554 7.40 -8.18 11.78
C PRO A 554 6.35 -7.10 12.05
N ALA A 555 5.88 -6.98 13.29
CA ALA A 555 4.84 -6.00 13.62
C ALA A 555 4.98 -5.38 15.01
N LEU A 556 4.71 -4.08 15.09
CA LEU A 556 4.61 -3.32 16.33
C LEU A 556 3.28 -2.56 16.36
N PHE A 557 2.50 -2.77 17.42
CA PHE A 557 1.25 -2.07 17.71
C PHE A 557 1.39 -1.32 19.04
N GLY A 558 1.75 -0.05 18.97
CA GLY A 558 2.07 0.80 20.12
C GLY A 558 0.84 1.48 20.73
N ASN A 559 0.02 2.13 19.92
CA ASN A 559 -1.18 2.85 20.36
C ASN A 559 -2.37 2.59 19.44
N CYS A 560 -3.10 1.52 19.72
CA CYS A 560 -4.29 1.11 18.99
C CYS A 560 -5.43 0.68 19.93
N SER A 561 -6.63 0.50 19.39
CA SER A 561 -7.77 -0.07 20.13
C SER A 561 -8.26 -1.35 19.47
N ALA A 562 -9.17 -1.29 18.50
CA ALA A 562 -9.70 -2.46 17.83
C ALA A 562 -8.90 -2.78 16.56
N ILE A 563 -8.17 -3.89 16.54
CA ILE A 563 -7.44 -4.40 15.39
C ILE A 563 -7.85 -5.85 15.17
N GLU A 564 -8.35 -6.18 13.98
CA GLU A 564 -8.69 -7.54 13.59
C GLU A 564 -7.78 -8.00 12.46
N ILE A 565 -7.12 -9.15 12.64
CA ILE A 565 -6.21 -9.71 11.66
C ILE A 565 -6.62 -11.15 11.36
N THR A 566 -6.99 -11.42 10.11
CA THR A 566 -7.42 -12.74 9.64
C THR A 566 -6.49 -13.28 8.56
N ASN A 567 -6.18 -14.57 8.66
CA ASN A 567 -5.27 -15.30 7.77
C ASN A 567 -3.88 -14.63 7.67
N ALA A 568 -3.27 -14.33 8.81
CA ALA A 568 -1.96 -13.69 8.84
C ALA A 568 -0.79 -14.67 8.88
N LYS A 569 0.39 -14.19 8.48
CA LYS A 569 1.68 -14.83 8.70
C LYS A 569 2.69 -13.78 9.16
N PHE A 570 3.12 -13.86 10.42
CA PHE A 570 4.26 -13.09 10.94
C PHE A 570 5.44 -14.03 11.11
N HIS A 571 6.49 -13.74 10.34
CA HIS A 571 7.62 -14.63 10.17
C HIS A 571 8.91 -13.85 10.36
N GLY A 572 9.55 -14.07 11.51
CA GLY A 572 10.85 -13.47 11.83
C GLY A 572 12.00 -14.08 11.03
N THR A 573 13.23 -13.75 11.43
CA THR A 573 14.43 -14.32 10.83
C THR A 573 14.77 -15.65 11.48
N GLY A 574 14.87 -16.72 10.68
CA GLY A 574 15.26 -18.05 11.16
C GLY A 574 16.74 -18.20 11.46
N ASN A 575 17.07 -19.22 12.27
CA ASN A 575 18.44 -19.58 12.65
C ASN A 575 19.28 -20.22 11.52
N GLY A 576 18.75 -20.32 10.30
CA GLY A 576 19.53 -20.75 9.12
C GLY A 576 20.58 -19.73 8.67
N ASN A 577 20.53 -18.50 9.17
CA ASN A 577 21.52 -17.45 8.94
C ASN A 577 21.99 -16.87 10.28
N ASN A 578 23.02 -16.02 10.28
CA ASN A 578 23.40 -15.26 11.48
C ASN A 578 22.36 -14.18 11.81
N ASN A 579 22.51 -13.57 12.99
CA ASN A 579 21.80 -12.36 13.43
C ASN A 579 20.32 -12.52 13.79
N TYR A 580 19.72 -13.71 13.69
CA TYR A 580 18.29 -13.97 13.94
C TYR A 580 17.72 -13.42 15.25
N GLY A 581 18.54 -13.25 16.29
CA GLY A 581 18.21 -12.61 17.57
C GLY A 581 17.74 -11.16 17.47
N GLY A 582 18.08 -10.47 16.38
CA GLY A 582 17.48 -9.18 16.05
C GLY A 582 15.97 -9.24 15.81
N THR A 583 15.39 -10.43 15.60
CA THR A 583 13.93 -10.57 15.51
C THR A 583 13.23 -10.15 16.79
N ALA A 584 13.89 -10.19 17.97
CA ALA A 584 13.35 -9.86 19.31
C ALA A 584 11.98 -10.47 19.64
N THR A 585 10.93 -9.97 19.00
CA THR A 585 9.54 -10.36 19.08
C THR A 585 8.90 -10.32 17.69
N CYS A 586 7.92 -11.20 17.43
CA CYS A 586 7.13 -11.14 16.20
C CYS A 586 6.04 -10.05 16.28
N LEU A 587 5.56 -9.80 17.50
CA LEU A 587 4.48 -8.86 17.76
C LEU A 587 4.72 -8.14 19.09
N PHE A 588 4.86 -6.82 19.03
CA PHE A 588 4.87 -5.97 20.23
C PHE A 588 3.51 -5.29 20.41
N LEU A 589 2.93 -5.40 21.60
CA LEU A 589 1.67 -4.77 21.99
C LEU A 589 1.92 -3.76 23.12
N GLY A 590 1.83 -2.48 22.79
CA GLY A 590 1.76 -1.37 23.75
C GLY A 590 0.34 -1.27 24.31
N THR A 591 -0.49 -0.40 23.75
CA THR A 591 -1.93 -0.30 24.03
C THR A 591 -2.73 -0.93 22.88
N ALA A 592 -3.61 -1.88 23.19
CA ALA A 592 -4.45 -2.59 22.23
C ALA A 592 -5.72 -3.17 22.91
N ASP A 593 -6.78 -2.38 23.02
CA ASP A 593 -8.01 -2.74 23.79
C ASP A 593 -8.92 -3.79 23.11
N GLY A 594 -8.63 -4.17 21.87
CA GLY A 594 -9.40 -5.15 21.11
C GLY A 594 -8.59 -5.71 19.96
N PHE A 595 -7.54 -6.46 20.27
CA PHE A 595 -6.70 -7.11 19.26
C PHE A 595 -7.17 -8.53 19.01
N SER A 596 -7.38 -8.90 17.75
CA SER A 596 -7.60 -10.29 17.35
C SER A 596 -6.66 -10.68 16.23
N PHE A 597 -6.03 -11.85 16.37
CA PHE A 597 -5.06 -12.35 15.42
C PHE A 597 -5.35 -13.80 15.08
N SER A 598 -5.66 -14.07 13.83
CA SER A 598 -5.82 -15.40 13.29
C SER A 598 -4.77 -15.68 12.23
N GLY A 599 -3.74 -16.45 12.58
CA GLY A 599 -2.64 -16.69 11.66
C GLY A 599 -1.53 -17.59 12.18
N TRP A 600 -0.37 -17.43 11.56
CA TRP A 600 0.89 -18.07 11.93
C TRP A 600 1.84 -17.03 12.51
N LEU A 601 2.42 -17.37 13.66
CA LEU A 601 3.69 -16.82 14.10
C LEU A 601 4.72 -17.88 13.68
N GLU A 602 5.88 -17.53 13.11
CA GLU A 602 6.95 -18.47 12.73
C GLU A 602 8.34 -17.86 12.95
N GLN A 603 9.31 -18.70 13.36
CA GLN A 603 10.69 -18.27 13.66
C GLN A 603 10.71 -17.06 14.59
N CYS A 604 9.91 -17.15 15.65
CA CYS A 604 9.62 -16.09 16.60
C CYS A 604 10.25 -16.43 17.97
N GLY A 605 10.60 -15.39 18.73
CA GLY A 605 11.21 -15.60 20.05
C GLY A 605 12.70 -15.89 19.99
N ASN A 606 13.42 -15.25 19.08
CA ASN A 606 14.88 -15.35 18.99
C ASN A 606 15.60 -14.52 20.05
N SER A 607 14.90 -13.90 21.02
CA SER A 607 15.54 -13.19 22.13
C SER A 607 15.34 -13.97 23.43
N PRO A 608 16.33 -13.97 24.33
CA PRO A 608 16.18 -14.49 25.69
C PRO A 608 15.41 -13.53 26.61
N ARG A 609 15.34 -12.22 26.32
CA ARG A 609 14.60 -11.24 27.13
C ARG A 609 13.14 -11.10 26.73
N TYR A 610 12.84 -11.25 25.45
CA TYR A 610 11.52 -10.95 24.89
C TYR A 610 10.79 -12.22 24.44
N GLY A 611 9.46 -12.11 24.33
CA GLY A 611 8.62 -13.20 23.83
C GLY A 611 8.39 -13.11 22.32
N ALA A 612 7.95 -14.20 21.70
CA ALA A 612 7.37 -14.13 20.34
C ALA A 612 6.23 -13.09 20.26
N VAL A 613 5.47 -12.94 21.35
CA VAL A 613 4.59 -11.79 21.60
C VAL A 613 5.07 -11.06 22.85
N THR A 614 5.21 -9.74 22.77
CA THR A 614 5.58 -8.87 23.90
C THR A 614 4.43 -7.94 24.24
N VAL A 615 4.03 -7.89 25.51
CA VAL A 615 2.92 -7.07 26.02
C VAL A 615 3.48 -6.13 27.08
N ALA A 616 3.46 -4.83 26.80
CA ALA A 616 4.10 -3.81 27.63
C ALA A 616 3.13 -2.75 28.19
N GLY A 617 1.91 -2.65 27.65
CA GLY A 617 0.97 -1.62 28.10
C GLY A 617 -0.10 -2.08 29.07
N ASN A 618 -0.77 -1.10 29.65
CA ASN A 618 -1.75 -1.27 30.73
C ASN A 618 -3.12 -1.77 30.30
N ARG A 619 -3.43 -1.62 29.01
CA ARG A 619 -4.73 -1.93 28.42
C ARG A 619 -4.49 -2.70 27.14
N VAL A 620 -4.46 -4.02 27.28
CA VAL A 620 -4.24 -4.95 26.20
C VAL A 620 -5.23 -6.07 26.33
N ARG A 621 -6.17 -6.18 25.39
CA ARG A 621 -7.08 -7.32 25.26
C ARG A 621 -6.80 -7.96 23.91
N ALA A 622 -6.04 -9.04 23.92
CA ALA A 622 -5.59 -9.70 22.70
C ALA A 622 -6.06 -11.14 22.67
N ASP A 623 -6.71 -11.52 21.57
CA ASP A 623 -7.15 -12.87 21.29
C ASP A 623 -6.36 -13.45 20.10
N PHE A 624 -5.67 -14.57 20.31
CA PHE A 624 -4.89 -15.25 19.29
C PHE A 624 -5.58 -16.57 18.88
N TYR A 625 -6.04 -16.63 17.62
CA TYR A 625 -6.82 -17.69 17.00
C TYR A 625 -6.06 -18.33 15.81
N GLY A 626 -4.97 -19.07 16.04
CA GLY A 626 -4.07 -19.52 14.96
C GLY A 626 -3.91 -21.03 14.76
N LYS A 627 -3.35 -21.42 13.59
CA LYS A 627 -3.02 -22.82 13.21
C LYS A 627 -1.58 -23.25 13.55
N LEU A 628 -0.64 -22.32 13.79
CA LEU A 628 0.78 -22.64 14.08
C LEU A 628 1.48 -21.50 14.84
N THR A 629 1.99 -21.80 16.03
CA THR A 629 2.98 -20.97 16.75
C THR A 629 4.23 -21.83 16.84
N PRO A 630 5.44 -21.33 16.54
CA PRO A 630 6.67 -22.07 16.72
C PRO A 630 6.81 -22.42 18.20
N TYR A 631 7.52 -23.50 18.47
CA TYR A 631 8.02 -23.75 19.81
C TYR A 631 9.09 -22.68 20.12
N GLY A 632 9.45 -22.49 21.40
CA GLY A 632 10.59 -21.62 21.70
C GLY A 632 11.83 -22.17 21.00
N ASP A 633 12.42 -21.41 20.07
CA ASP A 633 13.56 -21.85 19.25
C ASP A 633 14.89 -21.89 20.05
N GLY A 634 14.87 -21.54 21.35
CA GLY A 634 16.06 -21.43 22.19
C GLY A 634 15.86 -21.83 23.64
N SER A 635 16.98 -21.99 24.36
CA SER A 635 17.02 -22.41 25.77
C SER A 635 16.46 -21.41 26.78
N ARG A 636 16.22 -20.15 26.38
CA ARG A 636 15.86 -19.04 27.28
C ARG A 636 14.66 -18.19 26.82
N SER A 637 14.02 -18.55 25.72
CA SER A 637 13.02 -17.68 25.07
C SER A 637 11.60 -17.99 25.53
N ALA A 638 10.81 -16.93 25.75
CA ALA A 638 9.41 -17.05 26.11
C ALA A 638 8.51 -17.03 24.86
N MET A 639 7.33 -17.65 24.94
CA MET A 639 6.32 -17.50 23.90
C MET A 639 5.64 -16.13 23.99
N THR A 640 5.22 -15.77 25.19
CA THR A 640 4.63 -14.47 25.49
C THR A 640 5.38 -13.86 26.66
N TYR A 641 5.81 -12.62 26.51
CA TYR A 641 6.37 -11.80 27.57
C TYR A 641 5.34 -10.75 27.96
N VAL A 642 4.86 -10.78 29.21
CA VAL A 642 3.81 -9.88 29.72
C VAL A 642 4.37 -9.10 30.89
N ASP A 643 4.61 -7.81 30.66
CA ASP A 643 5.22 -6.90 31.64
C ASP A 643 4.52 -5.53 31.61
N PRO A 644 3.23 -5.48 32.01
CA PRO A 644 2.48 -4.25 32.05
C PRO A 644 2.88 -3.43 33.30
N PRO A 645 2.67 -2.10 33.30
CA PRO A 645 2.97 -1.27 34.47
C PRO A 645 2.13 -1.69 35.70
N SER A 646 2.65 -1.43 36.90
CA SER A 646 1.90 -1.63 38.15
C SER A 646 0.57 -0.86 38.13
N GLY A 647 -0.50 -1.49 38.63
CA GLY A 647 -1.86 -0.92 38.62
C GLY A 647 -2.61 -1.08 37.29
N SER A 648 -2.12 -1.89 36.36
CA SER A 648 -2.84 -2.23 35.13
C SER A 648 -4.14 -2.98 35.43
N THR A 649 -5.24 -2.52 34.85
CA THR A 649 -6.60 -3.02 35.16
C THR A 649 -7.20 -3.89 34.06
N GLU A 650 -6.64 -3.89 32.83
CA GLU A 650 -7.27 -4.48 31.66
C GLU A 650 -6.26 -5.16 30.72
N VAL A 651 -5.44 -6.06 31.28
CA VAL A 651 -4.53 -6.93 30.51
C VAL A 651 -5.11 -8.34 30.43
N GLN A 652 -5.54 -8.74 29.25
CA GLN A 652 -6.11 -10.04 28.95
C GLN A 652 -5.49 -10.58 27.66
N ILE A 653 -4.77 -11.68 27.75
CA ILE A 653 -4.22 -12.39 26.59
C ILE A 653 -4.91 -13.75 26.52
N ARG A 654 -5.76 -13.95 25.51
CA ARG A 654 -6.39 -15.24 25.23
C ARG A 654 -5.67 -15.90 24.08
N TRP A 655 -5.35 -17.17 24.26
CA TRP A 655 -4.58 -17.94 23.28
C TRP A 655 -5.31 -19.24 22.96
N GLY A 656 -5.66 -19.43 21.69
CA GLY A 656 -6.48 -20.55 21.22
C GLY A 656 -5.72 -21.60 20.40
N MET A 657 -4.39 -21.69 20.49
CA MET A 657 -3.59 -22.43 19.51
C MET A 657 -3.28 -23.88 19.89
N VAL A 658 -3.53 -24.78 18.94
CA VAL A 658 -3.40 -26.22 19.08
C VAL A 658 -2.84 -26.78 17.78
N HIS A 659 -1.74 -27.53 17.86
CA HIS A 659 -1.20 -28.29 16.74
C HIS A 659 -2.04 -29.57 16.47
N PRO A 660 -2.30 -29.95 15.21
CA PRO A 660 -3.25 -31.02 14.87
C PRO A 660 -2.75 -32.45 15.12
N SER A 661 -1.76 -32.70 15.99
CA SER A 661 -1.32 -34.07 16.28
C SER A 661 -2.12 -34.70 17.42
N GLY A 662 -2.53 -35.96 17.25
CA GLY A 662 -3.26 -36.74 18.26
C GLY A 662 -2.46 -37.12 19.51
N THR A 663 -1.37 -36.43 19.81
CA THR A 663 -0.44 -36.75 20.90
C THR A 663 -0.55 -35.84 22.12
N PHE A 664 -1.47 -34.87 22.11
CA PHE A 664 -1.55 -33.88 23.18
C PHE A 664 -3.01 -33.43 23.49
N PRO A 665 -3.32 -33.06 24.76
CA PRO A 665 -2.43 -33.08 25.90
C PRO A 665 -2.57 -34.41 26.64
N ARG A 666 -1.55 -34.77 27.43
CA ARG A 666 -1.63 -35.84 28.42
C ARG A 666 -1.82 -35.24 29.81
N ALA A 667 -2.40 -36.02 30.73
CA ALA A 667 -2.76 -35.60 32.08
C ALA A 667 -1.60 -35.09 32.97
N SER A 668 -0.34 -35.20 32.54
CA SER A 668 0.85 -34.75 33.29
C SER A 668 1.47 -33.45 32.77
N GLN A 669 0.72 -32.61 32.05
CA GLN A 669 1.21 -31.41 31.37
C GLN A 669 0.76 -30.13 32.07
N ALA A 670 1.69 -29.25 32.36
CA ALA A 670 1.41 -27.92 32.91
C ALA A 670 2.12 -26.82 32.13
N ALA A 671 1.44 -25.68 32.04
CA ALA A 671 1.99 -24.47 31.48
C ALA A 671 2.76 -23.72 32.57
N HIS A 672 4.04 -23.38 32.34
CA HIS A 672 4.73 -22.16 32.81
C HIS A 672 6.20 -22.18 32.38
N ARG A 673 6.73 -21.05 31.87
CA ARG A 673 8.03 -20.53 32.34
C ARG A 673 8.30 -19.07 31.95
N PHE A 674 8.86 -18.38 32.94
CA PHE A 674 9.34 -17.01 33.00
C PHE A 674 10.67 -16.86 32.25
N GLY A 675 10.79 -15.80 31.44
CA GLY A 675 12.10 -15.31 31.00
C GLY A 675 12.92 -14.78 32.19
N PRO A 676 14.22 -14.46 32.00
CA PRO A 676 15.09 -13.96 33.06
C PRO A 676 14.62 -12.65 33.73
N ASN A 677 13.70 -11.91 33.09
CA ASN A 677 13.09 -10.69 33.62
C ASN A 677 11.65 -10.90 34.15
N GLY A 678 11.17 -12.14 34.20
CA GLY A 678 9.80 -12.44 34.61
C GLY A 678 9.58 -12.34 36.11
N SER A 679 8.75 -11.40 36.58
CA SER A 679 8.30 -11.35 37.98
C SER A 679 7.30 -12.50 38.26
N PRO A 680 7.31 -13.14 39.45
CA PRO A 680 6.33 -14.17 39.83
C PRO A 680 4.87 -13.73 39.72
N GLU A 681 4.60 -12.41 39.70
CA GLU A 681 3.27 -11.82 39.55
C GLU A 681 2.82 -11.66 38.09
N MET A 682 3.69 -11.97 37.12
CA MET A 682 3.37 -11.86 35.70
C MET A 682 2.36 -12.94 35.28
N VAL A 683 1.21 -12.50 34.79
CA VAL A 683 0.10 -13.36 34.37
C VAL A 683 0.50 -14.16 33.13
N VAL A 684 0.61 -15.47 33.31
CA VAL A 684 0.63 -16.46 32.22
C VAL A 684 -0.80 -16.68 31.74
N SER A 685 -0.98 -16.73 30.42
CA SER A 685 -2.31 -16.82 29.80
C SER A 685 -3.15 -17.92 30.45
N ILE A 686 -4.33 -17.53 30.94
CA ILE A 686 -5.35 -18.47 31.37
C ILE A 686 -6.07 -18.90 30.10
N ALA A 687 -6.04 -20.19 29.80
CA ALA A 687 -6.83 -20.75 28.72
C ALA A 687 -8.31 -20.39 28.94
N SER A 688 -8.95 -19.83 27.92
CA SER A 688 -10.41 -19.88 27.83
C SER A 688 -10.79 -21.30 27.39
N PRO A 689 -11.88 -21.89 27.88
CA PRO A 689 -12.41 -23.11 27.29
C PRO A 689 -12.66 -22.91 25.79
N PRO A 690 -12.34 -23.89 24.93
CA PRO A 690 -12.53 -23.78 23.50
C PRO A 690 -14.00 -23.55 23.12
N ARG A 691 -14.25 -22.81 22.03
CA ARG A 691 -15.54 -22.81 21.34
C ARG A 691 -15.84 -24.26 20.88
N PRO A 692 -17.01 -24.86 21.21
CA PRO A 692 -17.32 -26.26 20.88
C PRO A 692 -17.37 -26.60 19.37
N THR A 693 -17.30 -25.61 18.48
CA THR A 693 -17.55 -25.78 17.04
C THR A 693 -16.32 -26.09 16.19
N THR A 694 -15.10 -26.12 16.75
CA THR A 694 -13.87 -26.21 15.93
C THR A 694 -13.08 -27.52 16.02
N GLY A 695 -13.46 -28.47 16.87
CA GLY A 695 -12.83 -29.81 16.90
C GLY A 695 -11.31 -29.83 17.12
N ALA A 696 -10.73 -28.76 17.68
CA ALA A 696 -9.30 -28.65 17.91
C ALA A 696 -8.88 -29.44 19.18
N PRO A 697 -7.81 -30.26 19.15
CA PRO A 697 -7.20 -30.89 20.35
C PRO A 697 -6.64 -29.83 21.32
N ILE A 698 -5.90 -30.15 22.39
CA ILE A 698 -5.35 -29.13 23.35
C ILE A 698 -3.87 -29.48 23.53
N LEU A 699 -2.85 -28.60 23.64
CA LEU A 699 -1.47 -29.12 23.81
C LEU A 699 -0.56 -28.24 24.70
N THR A 700 -0.05 -28.78 25.81
CA THR A 700 1.08 -28.20 26.59
C THR A 700 2.17 -29.27 26.83
N PRO A 701 3.44 -28.96 27.12
CA PRO A 701 4.49 -29.97 27.36
C PRO A 701 4.47 -30.60 28.77
N THR A 702 4.91 -31.87 28.89
CA THR A 702 4.83 -32.77 30.08
C THR A 702 5.88 -32.58 31.17
N ARG A 703 6.88 -31.72 30.99
CA ARG A 703 8.04 -31.68 31.90
C ARG A 703 7.91 -30.73 33.09
N LEU A 704 6.76 -30.06 33.27
CA LEU A 704 6.64 -28.92 34.20
C LEU A 704 5.61 -29.07 35.34
N GLY A 705 4.90 -30.19 35.47
CA GLY A 705 4.09 -30.56 36.66
C GLY A 705 2.80 -29.75 36.89
N GLU A 706 1.69 -30.41 37.22
CA GLU A 706 0.32 -29.87 37.35
C GLU A 706 0.20 -28.55 38.16
N VAL A 707 -0.57 -27.59 37.65
CA VAL A 707 -0.99 -26.39 38.42
C VAL A 707 -2.48 -26.50 38.73
N THR A 708 -2.81 -26.77 39.99
CA THR A 708 -4.15 -26.55 40.55
C THR A 708 -4.35 -25.06 40.84
N ALA A 709 -5.18 -24.38 40.04
CA ALA A 709 -5.67 -23.04 40.35
C ALA A 709 -6.78 -23.13 41.43
N THR A 710 -6.42 -23.27 42.70
CA THR A 710 -7.41 -23.28 43.80
C THR A 710 -7.83 -21.88 44.28
N SER A 711 -7.17 -20.80 43.84
CA SER A 711 -7.76 -19.45 43.93
C SER A 711 -6.91 -18.40 43.22
N LEU A 712 -7.43 -17.83 42.13
CA LEU A 712 -7.22 -16.39 41.86
C LEU A 712 -8.06 -15.63 42.90
N ARG A 713 -7.55 -15.56 44.13
CA ARG A 713 -7.88 -14.45 45.02
C ARG A 713 -6.81 -13.40 44.76
N GLY A 714 -6.99 -12.64 43.68
CA GLY A 714 -6.62 -11.23 43.79
C GLY A 714 -7.47 -10.73 44.95
N ASP A 715 -6.82 -10.18 45.98
CA ASP A 715 -7.53 -9.68 47.14
C ASP A 715 -8.74 -8.89 46.66
N ALA A 716 -9.88 -9.28 47.22
CA ALA A 716 -11.16 -8.70 46.88
C ALA A 716 -10.99 -7.18 46.82
N VAL A 717 -11.55 -6.61 45.76
CA VAL A 717 -12.16 -5.28 45.81
C VAL A 717 -13.15 -5.32 46.98
N THR A 718 -12.62 -5.11 48.18
CA THR A 718 -13.34 -4.69 49.36
C THR A 718 -13.07 -3.20 49.49
N GLN A 719 -13.35 -2.46 48.43
CA GLN A 719 -13.87 -1.12 48.65
C GLN A 719 -15.37 -1.27 48.75
N GLY A 720 -15.84 -1.24 50.00
CA GLY A 720 -17.23 -0.97 50.28
C GLY A 720 -17.66 0.24 49.46
N GLN A 721 -18.58 0.01 48.53
CA GLN A 721 -19.43 1.07 48.03
C GLN A 721 -20.28 1.53 49.21
N THR A 722 -19.74 2.43 50.03
CA THR A 722 -20.58 3.37 50.74
C THR A 722 -21.30 4.20 49.68
N THR A 723 -22.56 3.82 49.45
CA THR A 723 -23.69 4.70 49.15
C THR A 723 -23.32 6.17 48.96
N GLY A 724 -23.34 6.65 47.71
CA GLY A 724 -23.11 8.06 47.43
C GLY A 724 -22.99 8.41 45.95
N SER A 725 -24.11 8.28 45.22
CA SER A 725 -24.49 9.10 44.06
C SER A 725 -23.45 9.39 42.95
N ALA A 726 -23.52 8.62 41.86
CA ALA A 726 -23.84 9.12 40.52
C ALA A 726 -24.16 7.91 39.63
N GLN A 727 -25.43 7.72 39.28
CA GLN A 727 -25.87 6.67 38.37
C GLN A 727 -25.25 6.89 36.99
N VAL A 728 -24.21 6.11 36.66
CA VAL A 728 -23.90 5.80 35.26
C VAL A 728 -24.72 4.57 34.90
N THR A 729 -25.84 4.79 34.21
CA THR A 729 -26.65 3.72 33.63
C THR A 729 -25.86 3.08 32.50
N TYR A 730 -25.04 2.07 32.79
CA TYR A 730 -24.48 1.22 31.75
C TYR A 730 -25.63 0.60 30.93
N PRO A 731 -25.63 0.68 29.59
CA PRO A 731 -26.63 -0.03 28.80
C PRO A 731 -26.45 -1.54 29.05
N ARG A 732 -27.52 -2.21 29.50
CA ARG A 732 -27.55 -3.67 29.73
C ARG A 732 -27.05 -4.39 28.48
N ALA A 733 -25.91 -5.07 28.57
CA ALA A 733 -25.26 -5.74 27.44
C ALA A 733 -26.21 -6.76 26.80
N MET A 734 -26.34 -6.71 25.47
CA MET A 734 -27.03 -7.75 24.71
C MET A 734 -25.99 -8.78 24.29
N THR A 735 -26.18 -10.02 24.71
CA THR A 735 -25.37 -11.14 24.26
C THR A 735 -26.10 -11.81 23.10
N VAL A 736 -25.42 -11.95 21.96
CA VAL A 736 -25.95 -12.67 20.80
C VAL A 736 -25.58 -14.14 20.97
N GLY A 737 -26.58 -14.99 21.19
CA GLY A 737 -26.41 -16.44 21.28
C GLY A 737 -26.45 -17.12 19.91
N PHE A 738 -26.12 -18.41 19.86
CA PHE A 738 -25.93 -19.18 18.62
C PHE A 738 -27.09 -20.13 18.26
N GLY A 739 -28.21 -20.09 19.01
CA GLY A 739 -29.38 -20.96 18.80
C GLY A 739 -30.18 -20.72 17.50
N GLY A 740 -31.25 -21.49 17.27
CA GLY A 740 -32.21 -21.24 16.18
C GLY A 740 -33.17 -20.08 16.50
N ASN A 741 -33.85 -19.52 15.50
CA ASN A 741 -35.05 -18.71 15.79
C ASN A 741 -36.06 -19.66 16.44
N THR A 742 -36.33 -19.52 17.73
CA THR A 742 -37.29 -20.35 18.47
C THR A 742 -38.71 -19.91 18.13
N GLY A 743 -39.12 -20.12 16.88
CA GLY A 743 -40.44 -19.74 16.40
C GLY A 743 -41.60 -20.46 17.09
N ASP A 744 -41.37 -21.52 17.87
CA ASP A 744 -42.47 -22.36 18.42
C ASP A 744 -42.19 -23.04 19.78
N ILE A 745 -41.16 -22.63 20.53
CA ILE A 745 -40.86 -23.26 21.84
C ILE A 745 -40.76 -22.17 22.90
N ASN A 746 -41.77 -22.10 23.79
CA ASN A 746 -41.69 -21.30 25.01
C ASN A 746 -40.39 -21.69 25.75
N PRO A 747 -39.56 -20.73 26.17
CA PRO A 747 -38.35 -21.06 26.91
C PRO A 747 -38.71 -21.86 28.17
N GLU A 748 -37.88 -22.85 28.50
CA GLU A 748 -38.00 -23.67 29.72
C GLU A 748 -37.57 -22.84 30.94
N ALA A 749 -37.95 -23.25 32.15
CA ALA A 749 -37.32 -22.70 33.36
C ALA A 749 -35.85 -23.18 33.42
N VAL A 750 -34.90 -22.26 33.53
CA VAL A 750 -33.46 -22.59 33.49
C VAL A 750 -32.78 -22.12 34.77
N THR A 751 -31.92 -22.98 35.33
CA THR A 751 -31.20 -22.76 36.59
C THR A 751 -29.82 -22.14 36.39
N ASP A 752 -29.43 -21.83 35.15
CA ASP A 752 -28.13 -21.29 34.77
C ASP A 752 -28.27 -20.34 33.55
N LEU A 753 -27.69 -19.14 33.67
CA LEU A 753 -27.69 -18.09 32.65
C LEU A 753 -26.88 -18.48 31.41
N ASP A 754 -25.81 -19.27 31.56
CA ASP A 754 -24.96 -19.70 30.44
C ASP A 754 -25.70 -20.67 29.52
N ALA A 755 -26.59 -21.49 30.08
CA ALA A 755 -27.45 -22.40 29.33
C ALA A 755 -28.47 -21.65 28.44
N ILE A 756 -28.94 -20.47 28.86
CA ILE A 756 -29.90 -19.64 28.10
C ILE A 756 -29.22 -19.02 26.86
N VAL A 757 -28.00 -18.49 27.02
CA VAL A 757 -27.22 -17.89 25.92
C VAL A 757 -26.84 -18.93 24.86
N GLY A 758 -26.61 -20.18 25.27
CA GLY A 758 -26.35 -21.29 24.35
C GLY A 758 -27.55 -21.69 23.49
N ARG A 759 -28.78 -21.48 23.96
CA ARG A 759 -30.01 -21.97 23.30
C ARG A 759 -30.79 -20.92 22.50
N HIS A 760 -30.67 -19.63 22.83
CA HIS A 760 -31.45 -18.57 22.19
C HIS A 760 -30.56 -17.51 21.52
N ARG A 761 -30.94 -17.02 20.34
CA ARG A 761 -30.12 -16.08 19.55
C ARG A 761 -29.90 -14.71 20.19
N ARG A 762 -30.82 -14.24 21.03
CA ARG A 762 -30.80 -12.86 21.55
C ARG A 762 -31.18 -12.87 23.02
N VAL A 763 -30.18 -12.74 23.89
CA VAL A 763 -30.37 -12.79 25.35
C VAL A 763 -29.77 -11.53 25.98
N ARG A 764 -30.52 -10.84 26.84
CA ARG A 764 -29.98 -9.79 27.72
C ARG A 764 -29.97 -10.29 29.14
N ILE A 765 -28.93 -10.00 29.89
CA ILE A 765 -28.78 -10.46 31.27
C ILE A 765 -28.59 -9.24 32.17
N ALA A 766 -29.32 -9.18 33.29
CA ALA A 766 -29.04 -8.23 34.36
C ALA A 766 -27.85 -8.75 35.19
N SER A 767 -26.81 -7.93 35.40
CA SER A 767 -25.65 -8.30 36.21
C SER A 767 -26.00 -8.32 37.71
N GLY A 768 -25.95 -9.49 38.35
CA GLY A 768 -26.08 -9.66 39.79
C GLY A 768 -26.52 -11.07 40.20
N PRO A 769 -26.27 -11.53 41.45
CA PRO A 769 -26.80 -12.81 41.96
C PRO A 769 -28.34 -12.74 41.99
N GLY A 770 -29.00 -13.60 41.21
CA GLY A 770 -30.46 -13.58 41.02
C GLY A 770 -30.97 -12.70 39.87
N GLY A 771 -30.08 -12.23 38.98
CA GLY A 771 -30.44 -11.37 37.85
C GLY A 771 -31.36 -12.05 36.82
N ASP A 772 -32.30 -11.27 36.26
CA ASP A 772 -33.20 -11.75 35.21
C ASP A 772 -32.49 -11.91 33.86
N GLY A 773 -32.77 -13.02 33.18
CA GLY A 773 -32.51 -13.19 31.75
C GLY A 773 -33.69 -12.73 30.90
N TYR A 774 -33.42 -12.06 29.80
CA TYR A 774 -34.43 -11.59 28.84
C TYR A 774 -34.13 -12.20 27.47
N VAL A 775 -34.95 -13.16 27.02
CA VAL A 775 -34.83 -13.75 25.69
C VAL A 775 -35.69 -12.95 24.71
N VAL A 776 -35.08 -12.33 23.70
CA VAL A 776 -35.81 -11.58 22.68
C VAL A 776 -36.20 -12.51 21.56
N ASP A 777 -37.51 -12.73 21.41
CA ASP A 777 -38.06 -13.70 20.48
C ASP A 777 -38.39 -13.06 19.12
N ALA A 778 -39.00 -11.87 19.14
CA ALA A 778 -39.37 -11.16 17.93
C ALA A 778 -39.06 -9.66 18.01
N ILE A 779 -38.65 -9.10 16.87
CA ILE A 779 -38.62 -7.66 16.64
C ILE A 779 -39.53 -7.38 15.45
N ARG A 780 -40.58 -6.59 15.64
CA ARG A 780 -41.53 -6.24 14.59
C ARG A 780 -41.64 -4.74 14.45
N GLN A 781 -41.52 -4.26 13.21
CA GLN A 781 -41.77 -2.87 12.91
C GLN A 781 -43.24 -2.69 12.53
N VAL A 782 -43.94 -1.80 13.24
CA VAL A 782 -45.34 -1.45 13.00
C VAL A 782 -45.39 0.06 12.80
N GLY A 783 -45.45 0.49 11.53
CA GLY A 783 -45.30 1.90 11.16
C GLY A 783 -43.93 2.45 11.61
N ASN A 784 -43.95 3.56 12.36
CA ASN A 784 -42.75 4.23 12.88
C ASN A 784 -42.28 3.68 14.26
N VAL A 785 -42.93 2.64 14.78
CA VAL A 785 -42.61 2.04 16.07
C VAL A 785 -42.02 0.65 15.86
N CYS A 786 -40.85 0.42 16.44
CA CYS A 786 -40.24 -0.90 16.48
C CYS A 786 -40.59 -1.56 17.82
N ILE A 787 -41.21 -2.73 17.79
CA ILE A 787 -41.65 -3.48 18.98
C ILE A 787 -40.75 -4.69 19.15
N GLN A 788 -40.28 -4.91 20.37
CA GLN A 788 -39.60 -6.13 20.77
C GLN A 788 -40.51 -6.94 21.69
N VAL A 789 -40.67 -8.21 21.38
CA VAL A 789 -41.36 -9.20 22.22
C VAL A 789 -40.33 -10.23 22.65
N GLY A 790 -40.40 -10.62 23.91
CA GLY A 790 -39.48 -11.58 24.50
C GLY A 790 -40.04 -12.24 25.74
N TRP A 791 -39.19 -12.95 26.45
CA TRP A 791 -39.49 -13.65 27.69
C TRP A 791 -38.55 -13.18 28.79
N ARG A 792 -39.09 -12.87 29.98
CA ARG A 792 -38.33 -12.73 31.21
C ARG A 792 -38.18 -14.11 31.83
N ILE A 793 -36.94 -14.49 32.12
CA ILE A 793 -36.54 -15.73 32.78
C ILE A 793 -35.88 -15.34 34.09
N GLN A 794 -36.42 -15.84 35.20
CA GLN A 794 -35.81 -15.70 36.51
C GLN A 794 -35.46 -17.10 37.03
N PHE A 795 -34.42 -17.20 37.84
CA PHE A 795 -34.04 -18.47 38.46
C PHE A 795 -35.24 -19.08 39.20
N ASP A 796 -35.51 -20.35 38.92
CA ASP A 796 -36.58 -21.15 39.54
C ASP A 796 -38.01 -20.58 39.38
N GLN A 797 -38.25 -19.73 38.38
CA GLN A 797 -39.58 -19.21 38.05
C GLN A 797 -40.00 -19.55 36.61
N PRO A 798 -41.31 -19.74 36.34
CA PRO A 798 -41.81 -19.90 34.98
C PRO A 798 -41.50 -18.66 34.12
N PRO A 799 -41.06 -18.82 32.86
CA PRO A 799 -40.85 -17.69 31.97
C PRO A 799 -42.14 -16.91 31.69
N ARG A 800 -42.04 -15.58 31.65
CA ARG A 800 -43.19 -14.68 31.44
C ARG A 800 -42.96 -13.81 30.21
N LEU A 801 -43.98 -13.68 29.36
CA LEU A 801 -43.89 -12.87 28.15
C LEU A 801 -43.83 -11.37 28.49
N ILE A 802 -42.96 -10.67 27.79
CA ILE A 802 -42.67 -9.25 27.97
C ILE A 802 -42.55 -8.56 26.63
N MET A 803 -42.78 -7.24 26.64
CA MET A 803 -42.71 -6.40 25.45
C MET A 803 -42.04 -5.07 25.79
N ARG A 804 -41.43 -4.45 24.78
CA ARG A 804 -41.03 -3.04 24.81
C ARG A 804 -41.07 -2.45 23.41
N HIS A 805 -41.05 -1.13 23.30
CA HIS A 805 -41.08 -0.46 22.01
C HIS A 805 -40.03 0.66 21.91
N ASN A 806 -39.67 1.01 20.69
CA ASN A 806 -38.83 2.15 20.35
C ASN A 806 -39.57 2.99 19.31
N ASN A 807 -39.72 4.27 19.61
CA ASN A 807 -40.15 5.33 18.72
C ASN A 807 -38.91 5.89 18.00
N ASN A 808 -38.84 5.72 16.68
CA ASN A 808 -37.68 5.95 15.79
C ASN A 808 -36.96 7.33 15.86
N THR A 809 -37.32 8.22 16.78
CA THR A 809 -36.77 9.57 16.94
C THR A 809 -35.55 9.68 17.87
N GLY A 810 -35.01 8.58 18.41
CA GLY A 810 -33.82 8.67 19.27
C GLY A 810 -33.04 7.37 19.51
N GLY A 811 -33.38 6.27 18.84
CA GLY A 811 -32.65 4.98 18.96
C GLY A 811 -32.76 4.28 20.32
N ALA A 812 -33.28 4.93 21.35
CA ALA A 812 -33.44 4.38 22.69
C ALA A 812 -34.69 3.48 22.79
N TRP A 813 -34.52 2.29 23.39
CA TRP A 813 -35.63 1.39 23.70
C TRP A 813 -36.30 1.80 25.01
N GLY A 814 -37.63 1.78 25.04
CA GLY A 814 -38.39 1.94 26.29
C GLY A 814 -38.21 0.76 27.25
N ASP A 815 -38.76 0.90 28.46
CA ASP A 815 -38.71 -0.14 29.48
C ASP A 815 -39.48 -1.39 29.06
N TRP A 816 -39.10 -2.53 29.62
CA TRP A 816 -39.85 -3.77 29.46
C TRP A 816 -41.13 -3.72 30.28
N TYR A 817 -42.21 -4.33 29.79
CA TYR A 817 -43.45 -4.52 30.53
C TYR A 817 -44.07 -5.88 30.21
N TYR A 818 -44.86 -6.40 31.13
CA TYR A 818 -45.71 -7.57 30.88
C TYR A 818 -46.87 -7.19 29.98
N LEU A 819 -47.49 -8.17 29.31
CA LEU A 819 -48.63 -7.92 28.43
C LEU A 819 -49.85 -7.28 29.13
N ASP A 820 -49.94 -7.38 30.46
CA ASP A 820 -50.96 -6.71 31.27
C ASP A 820 -50.69 -5.21 31.50
N GLY A 821 -49.57 -4.68 30.97
CA GLY A 821 -49.16 -3.27 31.09
C GLY A 821 -48.30 -2.97 32.31
N THR A 822 -48.01 -3.96 33.16
CA THR A 822 -47.15 -3.77 34.33
C THR A 822 -45.69 -3.57 33.91
N LEU A 823 -45.12 -2.41 34.23
CA LEU A 823 -43.72 -2.07 33.95
C LEU A 823 -42.76 -2.94 34.78
N LEU A 824 -41.68 -3.39 34.14
CA LEU A 824 -40.55 -4.06 34.79
C LEU A 824 -39.57 -2.97 35.24
N THR A 825 -39.76 -2.47 36.46
CA THR A 825 -38.79 -1.56 37.07
C THR A 825 -37.45 -2.28 37.28
N PRO A 826 -36.31 -1.59 37.05
CA PRO A 826 -34.97 -2.16 37.09
C PRO A 826 -34.61 -2.93 38.36
#